data_AF-A0ABD3SGP4-F1
#
_entry.id   AF-A0ABD3SGP4-F1
#
_cell.length_a   1.000
_cell.length_b   1.000
_cell.length_c   1.000
_cell.angle_alpha   90.00
_cell.angle_beta   90.00
_cell.angle_gamma   90.00
#
_symmetry.space_group_name_H-M   'P 1'
#
loop_
_entity.id
_entity.type
_entity.pdbx_description
1 polymer ?
#
loop_
_entity_poly.entity_id
_entity_poly.type
_entity_poly.pdbx_seq_one_letter_code
_entity_poly.pdbx_strand_id
1 'polypeptide(L)'
;GYTTMSSSSSSSSSSSSSSSSSSSSPTVVGCRPPGDMVAGFDLDHTLVNWRCAGWPNRTEHYELWNSFVVDECRRLHDSGYVLVIFSNQGGIKSALNGKRAGTIRGVIDWIANVFDRPLFAVVSTKSDSGYHKGSPRMWEVFENFCNGGKLALPDSSFFVGDADGAGDNDDVASDPEKRRHQQTGTDKSFTKNVGEMRNTTMEFFTPGEYFGPSDAELRRKTASMATGWIVPREAMRARAALLGGYSTGPICLVLVGVQGSGKSTFCQKLVEGGGCRWRQFSQDTIRNGSPGTRQAVEEAAREALRNGNNVVIDRMHLDEEQRQHFVLLGKRCQIPVHCLVLVATSEEVQERVRHRMDHPGKVQGEDGARIAVSSLSRLRYPSYDEGFELISYSHQMEGRLWIAYQRLDSSVEIPVPRTIRLHNSGKLSLPMITFGTMNIKRRDSTAIVTQALKMGVSSIDTAPTYGNESEVGAAIESFRRVKVTIKVPKRATSPEQARREVMQSLSLLRLSRIDIILLHWPCDFIESGTLSAVWKELEKMKEEGLCLAIGVCNFTIASLMTLLEHCTIKPSLNQIERHPLLPQYDLLEYCDSQGIIVQSHTALGNGSELLLGNDTIVRVARESLMSPAQVVLCWNLQQNTPVVMKFSSIDHGEEITALQQEQTTLRLSPLQMKAIDNLGLSDCSHRFVAPPFMYRRGAAYSWGDTPNIIGKVVE
;
A
#
# COMPACT_ATOMS: atom_id res chain seq x y z
N GLY A 1 -24.21 -2.21 -16.73
CA GLY A 1 -24.60 -1.76 -18.09
C GLY A 1 -25.26 -0.40 -17.97
N TYR A 2 -24.86 0.59 -18.78
CA TYR A 2 -25.39 1.95 -18.72
C TYR A 2 -26.37 2.17 -19.88
N THR A 3 -27.64 2.49 -19.59
CA THR A 3 -28.66 2.87 -20.59
C THR A 3 -29.24 4.22 -20.21
N THR A 4 -29.26 5.18 -21.13
CA THR A 4 -29.78 6.54 -20.92
C THR A 4 -31.07 6.77 -21.69
N MET A 5 -32.09 7.37 -21.06
CA MET A 5 -33.29 7.85 -21.74
C MET A 5 -33.26 9.37 -21.91
N SER A 6 -33.45 9.85 -23.14
CA SER A 6 -33.82 11.24 -23.43
C SER A 6 -35.28 11.31 -23.86
N SER A 7 -36.04 12.25 -23.29
CA SER A 7 -37.41 12.55 -23.72
C SER A 7 -37.37 13.30 -25.05
N SER A 8 -37.77 12.64 -26.14
CA SER A 8 -38.10 13.31 -27.41
C SER A 8 -39.51 12.92 -27.84
N SER A 9 -40.31 13.96 -28.06
CA SER A 9 -41.68 13.95 -28.55
C SER A 9 -41.80 13.26 -29.92
N SER A 10 -42.90 12.54 -30.07
CA SER A 10 -43.34 11.79 -31.24
C SER A 10 -43.51 12.63 -32.50
N SER A 11 -42.90 12.21 -33.60
CA SER A 11 -43.44 12.39 -34.95
C SER A 11 -43.17 11.15 -35.80
N SER A 12 -44.26 10.62 -36.33
CA SER A 12 -44.35 9.43 -37.17
C SER A 12 -43.94 9.72 -38.61
N SER A 13 -43.09 8.87 -39.20
CA SER A 13 -43.19 8.54 -40.63
C SER A 13 -42.55 7.19 -40.93
N SER A 14 -43.29 6.40 -41.68
CA SER A 14 -43.01 5.04 -42.11
C SER A 14 -42.29 5.02 -43.46
N SER A 15 -41.22 4.24 -43.59
CA SER A 15 -40.88 3.59 -44.87
C SER A 15 -39.98 2.37 -44.64
N SER A 16 -40.41 1.28 -45.23
CA SER A 16 -39.80 -0.06 -45.22
C SER A 16 -38.75 -0.20 -46.32
N SER A 17 -37.57 -0.70 -45.98
CA SER A 17 -36.73 -1.45 -46.93
C SER A 17 -35.84 -2.44 -46.20
N SER A 18 -35.97 -3.70 -46.62
CA SER A 18 -35.26 -4.88 -46.16
C SER A 18 -33.84 -4.92 -46.72
N SER A 19 -32.84 -5.12 -45.86
CA SER A 19 -31.62 -5.82 -46.24
C SER A 19 -31.02 -6.54 -45.03
N SER A 20 -30.75 -7.82 -45.25
CA SER A 20 -30.20 -8.78 -44.31
C SER A 20 -28.77 -8.43 -43.91
N SER A 21 -28.56 -8.14 -42.63
CA SER A 21 -27.25 -8.22 -41.99
C SER A 21 -27.38 -9.07 -40.73
N SER A 22 -26.58 -10.12 -40.67
CA SER A 22 -26.42 -11.00 -39.51
C SER A 22 -25.92 -10.18 -38.32
N SER A 23 -26.82 -9.81 -37.41
CA SER A 23 -26.47 -9.21 -36.13
C SER A 23 -26.03 -10.30 -35.16
N SER A 24 -24.73 -10.51 -35.06
CA SER A 24 -24.14 -11.13 -33.87
C SER A 24 -24.40 -10.20 -32.68
N SER A 25 -25.42 -10.51 -31.88
CA SER A 25 -25.65 -9.87 -30.59
C SER A 25 -24.39 -10.01 -29.72
N PRO A 26 -23.88 -8.94 -29.10
CA PRO A 26 -22.78 -9.06 -28.15
C PRO A 26 -23.29 -9.83 -26.93
N THR A 27 -22.77 -11.03 -26.72
CA THR A 27 -22.99 -11.81 -25.51
C THR A 27 -22.41 -11.05 -24.32
N VAL A 28 -23.26 -10.43 -23.51
CA VAL A 28 -22.88 -9.81 -22.24
C VAL A 28 -22.58 -10.95 -21.25
N VAL A 29 -21.30 -11.19 -21.01
CA VAL A 29 -20.85 -12.14 -19.99
C VAL A 29 -21.07 -11.50 -18.61
N GLY A 30 -21.94 -12.09 -17.78
CA GLY A 30 -21.98 -11.85 -16.33
C GLY A 30 -23.24 -11.26 -15.68
N CYS A 31 -24.40 -11.16 -16.34
CA CYS A 31 -25.62 -10.67 -15.67
C CYS A 31 -26.38 -11.78 -14.92
N ARG A 32 -26.69 -11.54 -13.63
CA ARG A 32 -27.62 -12.36 -12.83
C ARG A 32 -29.02 -12.34 -13.48
N PRO A 33 -29.78 -13.46 -13.49
CA PRO A 33 -31.16 -13.46 -13.96
C PRO A 33 -32.06 -12.57 -13.08
N PRO A 34 -33.17 -12.03 -13.63
CA PRO A 34 -34.13 -11.21 -12.90
C PRO A 34 -34.63 -11.85 -11.60
N GLY A 35 -34.68 -11.05 -10.53
CA GLY A 35 -35.06 -11.50 -9.18
C GLY A 35 -36.32 -10.81 -8.65
N ASP A 36 -37.01 -11.49 -7.72
CA ASP A 36 -38.19 -10.94 -7.02
C ASP A 36 -37.80 -10.13 -5.78
N MET A 37 -36.68 -10.47 -5.14
CA MET A 37 -36.19 -9.82 -3.92
C MET A 37 -35.09 -8.81 -4.25
N VAL A 38 -35.23 -7.58 -3.75
CA VAL A 38 -34.30 -6.49 -4.02
C VAL A 38 -33.75 -5.95 -2.69
N ALA A 39 -32.42 -5.83 -2.63
CA ALA A 39 -31.74 -5.09 -1.58
C ALA A 39 -31.32 -3.75 -2.17
N GLY A 40 -32.10 -2.71 -1.86
CA GLY A 40 -31.87 -1.36 -2.33
C GLY A 40 -31.01 -0.56 -1.35
N PHE A 41 -30.08 0.23 -1.86
CA PHE A 41 -29.20 1.05 -1.05
C PHE A 41 -29.09 2.47 -1.60
N ASP A 42 -29.02 3.46 -0.72
CA ASP A 42 -28.40 4.72 -1.11
C ASP A 42 -26.88 4.57 -1.26
N LEU A 43 -26.26 5.50 -2.00
CA LEU A 43 -24.83 5.59 -2.17
C LEU A 43 -24.18 6.37 -1.03
N ASP A 44 -24.40 7.68 -1.03
CA ASP A 44 -23.75 8.64 -0.17
C ASP A 44 -24.21 8.48 1.28
N HIS A 45 -23.26 8.48 2.23
CA HIS A 45 -23.50 8.22 3.66
C HIS A 45 -24.24 6.91 3.98
N THR A 46 -24.29 5.97 3.05
CA THR A 46 -24.97 4.68 3.24
C THR A 46 -24.07 3.51 2.88
N LEU A 47 -23.70 3.36 1.61
CA LEU A 47 -22.66 2.40 1.19
C LEU A 47 -21.27 2.99 1.32
N VAL A 48 -21.16 4.31 1.12
CA VAL A 48 -19.88 5.03 1.17
C VAL A 48 -19.96 6.28 2.05
N ASN A 49 -18.84 6.61 2.68
CA ASN A 49 -18.54 7.93 3.22
C ASN A 49 -17.44 8.59 2.39
N TRP A 50 -17.05 9.82 2.71
CA TRP A 50 -15.87 10.44 2.12
C TRP A 50 -14.93 11.01 3.17
N ARG A 51 -13.63 11.01 2.84
CA ARG A 51 -12.51 11.35 3.72
C ARG A 51 -12.04 12.81 3.59
N CYS A 52 -12.71 13.60 2.73
CA CYS A 52 -12.36 14.99 2.49
C CYS A 52 -13.31 15.96 3.22
N ALA A 53 -12.82 17.15 3.55
CA ALA A 53 -13.68 18.25 3.96
C ALA A 53 -14.39 18.83 2.71
N GLY A 54 -15.72 18.96 2.76
CA GLY A 54 -16.54 19.38 1.62
C GLY A 54 -16.85 18.27 0.60
N TRP A 55 -17.47 18.64 -0.52
CA TRP A 55 -17.99 17.69 -1.51
C TRP A 55 -16.89 16.88 -2.22
N PRO A 56 -17.00 15.53 -2.26
CA PRO A 56 -16.05 14.67 -2.97
C PRO A 56 -16.10 14.91 -4.48
N ASN A 57 -14.93 14.99 -5.12
CA ASN A 57 -14.82 15.26 -6.56
C ASN A 57 -13.87 14.31 -7.30
N ARG A 58 -13.35 13.29 -6.59
CA ARG A 58 -12.59 12.17 -7.12
C ARG A 58 -13.02 10.87 -6.43
N THR A 59 -12.83 9.73 -7.06
CA THR A 59 -13.27 8.42 -6.56
C THR A 59 -12.53 8.05 -5.26
N GLU A 60 -11.29 8.49 -5.11
CA GLU A 60 -10.41 8.19 -3.96
C GLU A 60 -10.82 8.95 -2.70
N HIS A 61 -11.68 9.96 -2.83
CA HIS A 61 -12.25 10.65 -1.67
C HIS A 61 -13.26 9.76 -0.96
N TYR A 62 -13.83 8.76 -1.63
CA TYR A 62 -14.82 7.86 -1.07
C TYR A 62 -14.16 6.72 -0.30
N GLU A 63 -14.82 6.26 0.75
CA GLU A 63 -14.51 5.04 1.49
C GLU A 63 -15.81 4.28 1.74
N LEU A 64 -15.75 2.97 1.98
CA LEU A 64 -16.95 2.23 2.37
C LEU A 64 -17.44 2.71 3.74
N TRP A 65 -18.74 2.58 3.99
CA TRP A 65 -19.35 2.91 5.28
C TRP A 65 -18.66 2.17 6.43
N ASN A 66 -18.49 0.86 6.30
CA ASN A 66 -17.59 0.03 7.08
C ASN A 66 -17.29 -1.28 6.33
N SER A 67 -16.39 -2.10 6.87
CA SER A 67 -16.04 -3.41 6.28
C SER A 67 -17.20 -4.40 6.18
N PHE A 68 -18.24 -4.28 7.02
CA PHE A 68 -19.38 -5.20 7.04
C PHE A 68 -20.27 -5.08 5.80
N VAL A 69 -20.28 -3.91 5.14
CA VAL A 69 -21.02 -3.68 3.89
C VAL A 69 -20.69 -4.72 2.82
N VAL A 70 -19.42 -5.07 2.65
CA VAL A 70 -18.98 -5.99 1.59
C VAL A 70 -19.51 -7.40 1.85
N ASP A 71 -19.29 -7.90 3.06
CA ASP A 71 -19.69 -9.26 3.44
C ASP A 71 -21.21 -9.40 3.42
N GLU A 72 -21.93 -8.37 3.88
CA GLU A 72 -23.38 -8.37 3.89
C GLU A 72 -23.98 -8.29 2.49
N CYS A 73 -23.46 -7.43 1.60
CA CYS A 73 -23.89 -7.37 0.20
C CYS A 73 -23.63 -8.69 -0.54
N ARG A 74 -22.48 -9.34 -0.30
CA ARG A 74 -22.21 -10.69 -0.83
C ARG A 74 -23.20 -11.71 -0.31
N ARG A 75 -23.45 -11.72 1.01
CA ARG A 75 -24.40 -12.63 1.64
C ARG A 75 -25.81 -12.45 1.08
N LEU A 76 -26.28 -11.22 0.92
CA LEU A 76 -27.59 -10.89 0.35
C LEU A 76 -27.69 -11.37 -1.10
N HIS A 77 -26.68 -11.07 -1.90
CA HIS A 77 -26.63 -11.55 -3.28
C HIS A 77 -26.74 -13.08 -3.31
N ASP A 78 -25.89 -13.77 -2.54
CA ASP A 78 -25.82 -15.22 -2.52
C ASP A 78 -27.11 -15.85 -1.93
N SER A 79 -27.87 -15.10 -1.13
CA SER A 79 -29.18 -15.49 -0.58
C SER A 79 -30.36 -15.23 -1.52
N GLY A 80 -30.15 -14.62 -2.69
CA GLY A 80 -31.22 -14.41 -3.67
C GLY A 80 -31.50 -12.96 -4.07
N TYR A 81 -30.96 -11.97 -3.34
CA TYR A 81 -31.31 -10.56 -3.55
C TYR A 81 -30.60 -9.94 -4.75
N VAL A 82 -31.34 -9.20 -5.57
CA VAL A 82 -30.75 -8.29 -6.56
C VAL A 82 -30.26 -7.04 -5.85
N LEU A 83 -28.97 -6.72 -5.98
CA LEU A 83 -28.37 -5.55 -5.36
C LEU A 83 -28.55 -4.32 -6.26
N VAL A 84 -29.08 -3.23 -5.71
CA VAL A 84 -29.34 -2.01 -6.48
C VAL A 84 -29.01 -0.75 -5.68
N ILE A 85 -28.27 0.17 -6.30
CA ILE A 85 -28.03 1.53 -5.77
C ILE A 85 -29.09 2.47 -6.34
N PHE A 86 -29.76 3.24 -5.49
CA PHE A 86 -30.65 4.35 -5.86
C PHE A 86 -30.10 5.65 -5.31
N SER A 87 -29.61 6.54 -6.16
CA SER A 87 -28.90 7.76 -5.72
C SER A 87 -29.39 9.05 -6.39
N ASN A 88 -29.52 10.11 -5.61
CA ASN A 88 -29.80 11.46 -6.11
C ASN A 88 -28.48 12.21 -6.35
N GLN A 89 -28.21 12.61 -7.59
CA GLN A 89 -26.98 13.30 -7.99
C GLN A 89 -27.31 14.59 -8.77
N GLY A 90 -28.13 15.46 -8.17
CA GLY A 90 -28.63 16.71 -8.78
C GLY A 90 -27.56 17.70 -9.26
N GLY A 91 -26.31 17.51 -8.83
CA GLY A 91 -25.15 18.27 -9.29
C GLY A 91 -24.58 17.84 -10.65
N ILE A 92 -25.11 16.78 -11.27
CA ILE A 92 -24.68 16.27 -12.58
C ILE A 92 -25.48 16.96 -13.69
N LYS A 93 -24.81 17.84 -14.45
CA LYS A 93 -25.44 18.58 -15.56
C LYS A 93 -25.67 17.72 -16.82
N SER A 94 -24.82 16.71 -17.06
CA SER A 94 -24.92 15.78 -18.18
C SER A 94 -24.52 14.38 -17.72
N ALA A 95 -25.42 13.42 -17.88
CA ALA A 95 -25.23 12.03 -17.44
C ALA A 95 -24.13 11.30 -18.23
N LEU A 96 -23.88 11.71 -19.48
CA LEU A 96 -22.89 11.07 -20.36
C LEU A 96 -21.51 11.72 -20.21
N ASN A 97 -21.45 13.04 -20.27
CA ASN A 97 -20.21 13.80 -20.40
C ASN A 97 -20.08 14.82 -19.26
N GLY A 98 -19.16 14.57 -18.33
CA GLY A 98 -18.86 15.51 -17.26
C GLY A 98 -18.06 14.86 -16.12
N LYS A 99 -17.13 15.63 -15.54
CA LYS A 99 -16.22 15.16 -14.49
C LYS A 99 -16.95 14.48 -13.33
N ARG A 100 -18.05 15.08 -12.83
CA ARG A 100 -18.88 14.51 -11.74
C ARG A 100 -19.58 13.20 -12.11
N ALA A 101 -20.11 13.10 -13.33
CA ALA A 101 -20.72 11.86 -13.80
C ALA A 101 -19.68 10.73 -13.92
N GLY A 102 -18.46 11.06 -14.37
CA GLY A 102 -17.32 10.14 -14.38
C GLY A 102 -16.92 9.70 -12.97
N THR A 103 -16.88 10.61 -12.01
CA THR A 103 -16.59 10.28 -10.60
C THR A 103 -17.61 9.30 -10.02
N ILE A 104 -18.91 9.59 -10.13
CA ILE A 104 -19.95 8.71 -9.56
C ILE A 104 -19.95 7.34 -10.23
N ARG A 105 -19.74 7.25 -11.55
CA ARG A 105 -19.54 5.96 -12.22
C ARG A 105 -18.33 5.21 -11.67
N GLY A 106 -17.20 5.89 -11.52
CA GLY A 106 -15.99 5.29 -10.95
C GLY A 106 -16.21 4.74 -9.53
N VAL A 107 -17.00 5.44 -8.71
CA VAL A 107 -17.36 4.97 -7.36
C VAL A 107 -18.23 3.71 -7.43
N ILE A 108 -19.26 3.70 -8.30
CA ILE A 108 -20.14 2.53 -8.48
C ILE A 108 -19.36 1.32 -9.01
N ASP A 109 -18.49 1.53 -10.01
CA ASP A 109 -17.65 0.47 -10.58
C ASP A 109 -16.67 -0.08 -9.53
N TRP A 110 -16.10 0.80 -8.69
CA TRP A 110 -15.27 0.40 -7.56
C TRP A 110 -16.04 -0.45 -6.54
N ILE A 111 -17.24 -0.03 -6.13
CA ILE A 111 -18.08 -0.80 -5.19
C ILE A 111 -18.43 -2.18 -5.76
N ALA A 112 -18.83 -2.24 -7.04
CA ALA A 112 -19.15 -3.50 -7.70
C ALA A 112 -17.95 -4.46 -7.72
N ASN A 113 -16.75 -3.95 -8.01
CA ASN A 113 -15.51 -4.74 -7.98
C ASN A 113 -15.17 -5.24 -6.57
N VAL A 114 -15.35 -4.41 -5.54
CA VAL A 114 -15.09 -4.83 -4.15
C VAL A 114 -16.09 -5.89 -3.69
N PHE A 115 -17.37 -5.76 -4.06
CA PHE A 115 -18.38 -6.77 -3.74
C PHE A 115 -18.12 -8.09 -4.47
N ASP A 116 -17.45 -8.06 -5.62
CA ASP A 116 -17.22 -9.25 -6.46
C ASP A 116 -18.54 -9.97 -6.79
N ARG A 117 -19.60 -9.17 -6.98
CA ARG A 117 -20.96 -9.63 -7.31
C ARG A 117 -21.66 -8.59 -8.21
N PRO A 118 -22.59 -9.02 -9.08
CA PRO A 118 -23.39 -8.11 -9.89
C PRO A 118 -24.15 -7.07 -9.06
N LEU A 119 -24.01 -5.80 -9.45
CA LEU A 119 -24.62 -4.63 -8.81
C LEU A 119 -25.22 -3.72 -9.88
N PHE A 120 -26.48 -3.30 -9.67
CA PHE A 120 -27.12 -2.29 -10.51
C PHE A 120 -27.10 -0.92 -9.84
N ALA A 121 -27.18 0.14 -10.62
CA ALA A 121 -27.30 1.50 -10.10
C ALA A 121 -28.25 2.35 -10.95
N VAL A 122 -29.19 3.03 -10.31
CA VAL A 122 -30.11 4.00 -10.90
C VAL A 122 -29.85 5.35 -10.25
N VAL A 123 -29.49 6.33 -11.06
CA VAL A 123 -29.02 7.64 -10.59
C VAL A 123 -29.90 8.75 -11.18
N SER A 124 -30.50 9.56 -10.31
CA SER A 124 -31.28 10.74 -10.72
C SER A 124 -30.40 11.99 -10.75
N THR A 125 -30.19 12.58 -11.93
CA THR A 125 -29.26 13.71 -12.11
C THR A 125 -29.92 15.09 -12.03
N LYS A 126 -31.26 15.17 -11.89
CA LYS A 126 -32.03 16.42 -11.86
C LYS A 126 -33.10 16.35 -10.78
N SER A 127 -33.16 17.36 -9.92
CA SER A 127 -34.08 17.44 -8.78
C SER A 127 -35.55 17.59 -9.18
N ASP A 128 -35.84 18.15 -10.36
CA ASP A 128 -37.19 18.40 -10.89
C ASP A 128 -37.68 17.31 -11.86
N SER A 129 -36.90 16.25 -12.07
CA SER A 129 -37.17 15.22 -13.10
C SER A 129 -38.33 14.27 -12.79
N GLY A 130 -38.86 14.29 -11.56
CA GLY A 130 -39.81 13.29 -11.05
C GLY A 130 -39.17 11.93 -10.70
N TYR A 131 -37.87 11.75 -10.94
CA TYR A 131 -37.08 10.56 -10.58
C TYR A 131 -36.21 10.77 -9.32
N HIS A 132 -36.26 11.94 -8.68
CA HIS A 132 -35.58 12.15 -7.40
C HIS A 132 -36.24 11.30 -6.29
N LYS A 133 -35.49 10.86 -5.27
CA LYS A 133 -35.96 9.99 -4.14
C LYS A 133 -37.02 10.60 -3.20
N GLY A 134 -38.04 11.27 -3.72
CA GLY A 134 -39.34 11.44 -3.04
C GLY A 134 -40.45 10.73 -3.81
N SER A 135 -40.10 10.00 -4.87
CA SER A 135 -40.97 9.39 -5.87
C SER A 135 -40.47 7.97 -6.15
N PRO A 136 -41.36 6.97 -6.34
CA PRO A 136 -40.94 5.58 -6.53
C PRO A 136 -40.36 5.31 -7.93
N ARG A 137 -40.32 6.30 -8.83
CA ARG A 137 -40.05 6.10 -10.27
C ARG A 137 -38.67 5.55 -10.60
N MET A 138 -37.64 5.73 -9.76
CA MET A 138 -36.36 5.04 -9.99
C MET A 138 -36.49 3.51 -9.84
N TRP A 139 -37.40 3.04 -9.00
CA TRP A 139 -37.72 1.62 -8.89
C TRP A 139 -38.31 1.06 -10.19
N GLU A 140 -39.25 1.78 -10.80
CA GLU A 140 -39.81 1.41 -12.11
C GLU A 140 -38.71 1.36 -13.19
N VAL A 141 -37.75 2.28 -13.16
CA VAL A 141 -36.60 2.27 -14.08
C VAL A 141 -35.75 1.02 -13.85
N PHE A 142 -35.47 0.66 -12.60
CA PHE A 142 -34.77 -0.57 -12.27
C PHE A 142 -35.52 -1.80 -12.81
N GLU A 143 -36.82 -1.94 -12.53
CA GLU A 143 -37.62 -3.10 -12.98
C GLU A 143 -37.59 -3.25 -14.51
N ASN A 144 -37.79 -2.15 -15.24
CA ASN A 144 -37.89 -2.15 -16.68
C ASN A 144 -36.55 -2.38 -17.40
N PHE A 145 -35.45 -1.83 -16.87
CA PHE A 145 -34.17 -1.78 -17.60
C PHE A 145 -33.03 -2.58 -16.97
N CYS A 146 -33.09 -2.83 -15.66
CA CYS A 146 -32.04 -3.54 -14.93
C CYS A 146 -32.50 -4.95 -14.51
N ASN A 147 -33.78 -5.13 -14.18
CA ASN A 147 -34.35 -6.41 -13.78
C ASN A 147 -35.02 -7.17 -14.94
N GLY A 148 -34.63 -6.91 -16.18
CA GLY A 148 -35.16 -7.60 -17.37
C GLY A 148 -36.68 -7.50 -17.54
N GLY A 149 -37.30 -6.42 -17.07
CA GLY A 149 -38.76 -6.21 -17.11
C GLY A 149 -39.54 -6.94 -16.01
N LYS A 150 -38.86 -7.65 -15.10
CA LYS A 150 -39.50 -8.36 -14.00
C LYS A 150 -39.82 -7.40 -12.86
N LEU A 151 -41.06 -7.45 -12.40
CA LEU A 151 -41.51 -6.67 -11.24
C LEU A 151 -40.99 -7.31 -9.95
N ALA A 152 -40.35 -6.50 -9.11
CA ALA A 152 -39.88 -6.95 -7.80
C ALA A 152 -41.02 -6.90 -6.78
N LEU A 153 -40.92 -7.69 -5.72
CA LEU A 153 -41.89 -7.78 -4.62
C LEU A 153 -41.41 -6.89 -3.45
N PRO A 154 -42.04 -5.72 -3.21
CA PRO A 154 -41.53 -4.80 -2.18
C PRO A 154 -41.63 -5.35 -0.74
N ASP A 155 -42.58 -6.24 -0.45
CA ASP A 155 -42.73 -6.91 0.85
C ASP A 155 -41.62 -7.92 1.18
N SER A 156 -40.93 -8.39 0.15
CA SER A 156 -39.78 -9.29 0.25
C SER A 156 -38.46 -8.54 -0.03
N SER A 157 -38.52 -7.22 -0.10
CA SER A 157 -37.41 -6.32 -0.40
C SER A 157 -37.23 -5.29 0.72
N PHE A 158 -36.08 -4.61 0.72
CA PHE A 158 -35.82 -3.55 1.69
C PHE A 158 -34.94 -2.46 1.09
N PHE A 159 -34.92 -1.30 1.75
CA PHE A 159 -34.08 -0.17 1.39
C PHE A 159 -33.27 0.33 2.60
N VAL A 160 -31.98 0.59 2.38
CA VAL A 160 -31.09 1.20 3.37
C VAL A 160 -30.70 2.60 2.90
N GLY A 161 -30.85 3.62 3.74
CA GLY A 161 -30.51 5.01 3.40
C GLY A 161 -30.38 5.90 4.63
N ASP A 162 -29.58 6.97 4.55
CA ASP A 162 -29.33 7.85 5.70
C ASP A 162 -30.34 9.00 5.83
N ALA A 163 -31.10 9.32 4.77
CA ALA A 163 -32.12 10.37 4.80
C ALA A 163 -33.45 9.86 5.37
N ASP A 164 -33.51 9.68 6.70
CA ASP A 164 -34.64 9.09 7.43
C ASP A 164 -35.62 10.11 8.04
N GLY A 165 -35.25 11.39 8.08
CA GLY A 165 -36.04 12.48 8.64
C GLY A 165 -35.81 12.73 10.14
N ALA A 166 -34.89 12.01 10.80
CA ALA A 166 -34.53 12.23 12.19
C ALA A 166 -33.41 13.29 12.30
N GLY A 167 -33.65 14.36 13.07
CA GLY A 167 -32.77 15.54 13.11
C GLY A 167 -31.66 15.52 14.18
N ASP A 168 -31.59 14.47 15.01
CA ASP A 168 -30.87 14.47 16.30
C ASP A 168 -30.06 13.19 16.56
N ASN A 169 -29.08 12.90 15.71
CA ASN A 169 -27.96 12.03 16.11
C ASN A 169 -26.79 12.93 16.58
N ASP A 170 -26.31 12.72 17.81
CA ASP A 170 -25.25 13.52 18.45
C ASP A 170 -23.93 13.59 17.65
N ASP A 171 -23.69 12.62 16.76
CA ASP A 171 -22.53 12.54 15.86
C ASP A 171 -22.56 13.55 14.68
N VAL A 172 -23.66 14.29 14.49
CA VAL A 172 -23.88 15.23 13.37
C VAL A 172 -23.58 16.69 13.73
N ALA A 173 -23.19 16.96 14.99
CA ALA A 173 -22.98 18.32 15.51
C ALA A 173 -21.90 19.14 14.77
N SER A 174 -21.00 18.50 14.01
CA SER A 174 -19.87 19.18 13.33
C SER A 174 -20.06 19.41 11.82
N ASP A 175 -21.10 18.88 11.17
CA ASP A 175 -21.33 19.04 9.71
C ASP A 175 -22.77 19.49 9.39
N PRO A 176 -22.99 20.79 9.14
CA PRO A 176 -24.31 21.36 8.87
C PRO A 176 -24.99 20.85 7.60
N GLU A 177 -24.23 20.39 6.61
CA GLU A 177 -24.77 19.96 5.31
C GLU A 177 -25.32 18.53 5.41
N LYS A 178 -24.60 17.65 6.12
CA LYS A 178 -25.06 16.31 6.46
C LYS A 178 -26.33 16.31 7.31
N ARG A 179 -26.42 17.23 8.29
CA ARG A 179 -27.64 17.40 9.13
C ARG A 179 -28.87 17.77 8.28
N ARG A 180 -28.70 18.69 7.33
CA ARG A 180 -29.78 19.11 6.42
C ARG A 180 -30.24 17.97 5.52
N HIS A 181 -29.33 17.11 5.06
CA HIS A 181 -29.67 15.97 4.22
C HIS A 181 -30.49 14.90 4.97
N GLN A 182 -30.05 14.52 6.17
CA GLN A 182 -30.78 13.55 7.02
C GLN A 182 -32.20 14.01 7.35
N GLN A 183 -32.36 15.31 7.64
CA GLN A 183 -33.66 15.94 7.89
C GLN A 183 -34.61 15.92 6.68
N THR A 184 -34.14 15.65 5.46
CA THR A 184 -35.03 15.61 4.28
C THR A 184 -35.98 14.41 4.28
N GLY A 185 -35.63 13.29 4.95
CA GLY A 185 -36.46 12.09 4.98
C GLY A 185 -36.71 11.44 3.61
N THR A 186 -35.87 11.74 2.61
CA THR A 186 -36.11 11.35 1.22
C THR A 186 -36.03 9.83 1.03
N ASP A 187 -35.03 9.17 1.60
CA ASP A 187 -34.88 7.71 1.50
C ASP A 187 -36.04 6.93 2.14
N LYS A 188 -36.49 7.39 3.31
CA LYS A 188 -37.65 6.80 3.98
C LYS A 188 -38.94 7.01 3.19
N SER A 189 -39.10 8.19 2.59
CA SER A 189 -40.25 8.51 1.72
C SER A 189 -40.23 7.69 0.43
N PHE A 190 -39.06 7.52 -0.20
CA PHE A 190 -38.87 6.65 -1.36
C PHE A 190 -39.32 5.22 -1.05
N THR A 191 -38.87 4.67 0.07
CA THR A 191 -39.22 3.31 0.52
C THR A 191 -40.74 3.15 0.70
N LYS A 192 -41.36 4.10 1.41
CA LYS A 192 -42.81 4.11 1.62
C LYS A 192 -43.58 4.14 0.29
N ASN A 193 -43.19 5.04 -0.62
CA ASN A 193 -43.89 5.22 -1.88
C ASN A 193 -43.74 4.02 -2.83
N VAL A 194 -42.61 3.30 -2.78
CA VAL A 194 -42.43 2.04 -3.52
C VAL A 194 -43.39 0.96 -3.02
N GLY A 195 -43.59 0.86 -1.69
CA GLY A 195 -44.60 -0.02 -1.11
C GLY A 195 -46.02 0.35 -1.57
N GLU A 196 -46.40 1.62 -1.42
CA GLU A 196 -47.73 2.12 -1.80
C GLU A 196 -48.04 1.90 -3.28
N MET A 197 -47.05 2.09 -4.16
CA MET A 197 -47.16 1.83 -5.61
C MET A 197 -47.63 0.40 -5.93
N ARG A 198 -47.35 -0.56 -5.03
CA ARG A 198 -47.74 -1.97 -5.16
C ARG A 198 -48.79 -2.42 -4.15
N ASN A 199 -49.44 -1.49 -3.45
CA ASN A 199 -50.38 -1.77 -2.36
C ASN A 199 -49.79 -2.71 -1.29
N THR A 200 -48.51 -2.52 -0.94
CA THR A 200 -47.80 -3.30 0.07
C THR A 200 -46.87 -2.40 0.90
N THR A 201 -46.01 -2.98 1.73
CA THR A 201 -44.98 -2.27 2.50
C THR A 201 -43.59 -2.73 2.08
N MET A 202 -42.59 -1.86 2.22
CA MET A 202 -41.17 -2.22 2.05
C MET A 202 -40.42 -1.77 3.30
N GLU A 203 -39.51 -2.61 3.80
CA GLU A 203 -38.75 -2.29 5.01
C GLU A 203 -37.69 -1.21 4.73
N PHE A 204 -37.51 -0.31 5.70
CA PHE A 204 -36.50 0.74 5.68
C PHE A 204 -35.56 0.58 6.86
N PHE A 205 -34.25 0.72 6.62
CA PHE A 205 -33.23 0.76 7.67
C PHE A 205 -32.30 1.95 7.47
N THR A 206 -31.84 2.55 8.57
CA THR A 206 -30.67 3.43 8.50
C THR A 206 -29.38 2.60 8.36
N PRO A 207 -28.29 3.19 7.84
CA PRO A 207 -27.02 2.47 7.70
C PRO A 207 -26.46 2.04 9.07
N GLY A 208 -26.71 2.81 10.12
CA GLY A 208 -26.33 2.48 11.49
C GLY A 208 -27.10 1.29 12.05
N GLU A 209 -28.41 1.20 11.80
CA GLU A 209 -29.23 0.05 12.21
C GLU A 209 -28.86 -1.21 11.43
N TYR A 210 -28.58 -1.09 10.13
CA TYR A 210 -28.35 -2.23 9.25
C TYR A 210 -26.89 -2.71 9.26
N PHE A 211 -25.93 -1.81 9.07
CA PHE A 211 -24.51 -2.15 8.97
C PHE A 211 -23.73 -1.91 10.27
N GLY A 212 -24.34 -1.29 11.28
CA GLY A 212 -23.64 -0.81 12.47
C GLY A 212 -22.90 0.51 12.24
N PRO A 213 -22.10 0.98 13.22
CA PRO A 213 -21.42 2.27 13.15
C PRO A 213 -20.44 2.33 11.97
N SER A 214 -20.29 3.51 11.40
CA SER A 214 -19.33 3.72 10.30
C SER A 214 -17.87 3.67 10.80
N ASP A 215 -16.93 3.32 9.92
CA ASP A 215 -15.51 3.38 10.26
C ASP A 215 -15.08 4.81 10.62
N ALA A 216 -15.71 5.83 10.02
CA ALA A 216 -15.49 7.23 10.37
C ALA A 216 -15.95 7.57 11.80
N GLU A 217 -17.10 7.04 12.22
CA GLU A 217 -17.63 7.19 13.57
C GLU A 217 -16.78 6.42 14.60
N LEU A 218 -16.37 5.20 14.27
CA LEU A 218 -15.45 4.42 15.11
C LEU A 218 -14.11 5.12 15.28
N ARG A 219 -13.56 5.76 14.23
CA ARG A 219 -12.33 6.56 14.34
C ARG A 219 -12.50 7.78 15.25
N ARG A 220 -13.62 8.49 15.16
CA ARG A 220 -13.93 9.64 16.04
C ARG A 220 -14.11 9.21 17.50
N LYS A 221 -14.89 8.15 17.75
CA LYS A 221 -15.08 7.58 19.10
C LYS A 221 -13.77 7.04 19.67
N THR A 222 -12.93 6.39 18.86
CA THR A 222 -11.60 5.91 19.31
C THR A 222 -10.65 7.07 19.64
N ALA A 223 -10.73 8.19 18.90
CA ALA A 223 -9.97 9.40 19.19
C ALA A 223 -10.44 10.11 20.47
N SER A 224 -11.73 10.02 20.83
CA SER A 224 -12.26 10.56 22.09
C SER A 224 -12.20 9.59 23.27
N MET A 225 -12.05 8.28 23.03
CA MET A 225 -11.97 7.21 24.03
C MET A 225 -10.52 6.78 24.31
N ALA A 226 -9.60 7.73 24.42
CA ALA A 226 -8.28 7.50 25.01
C ALA A 226 -8.35 7.13 26.52
N THR A 227 -9.56 7.03 27.09
CA THR A 227 -9.83 6.55 28.44
C THR A 227 -11.08 5.65 28.43
N GLY A 228 -10.93 4.39 28.05
CA GLY A 228 -12.05 3.45 28.05
C GLY A 228 -11.66 1.98 27.89
N TRP A 229 -12.47 1.11 28.51
CA TRP A 229 -12.39 -0.35 28.40
C TRP A 229 -12.39 -0.80 26.94
N ILE A 230 -11.54 -1.77 26.59
CA ILE A 230 -11.63 -2.48 25.32
C ILE A 230 -11.64 -3.98 25.63
N VAL A 231 -12.81 -4.61 25.49
CA VAL A 231 -12.98 -6.06 25.58
C VAL A 231 -12.18 -6.72 24.46
N PRO A 232 -11.62 -7.94 24.60
CA PRO A 232 -10.82 -8.58 23.54
C PRO A 232 -11.47 -8.57 22.13
N ARG A 233 -12.81 -8.62 22.06
CA ARG A 233 -13.58 -8.46 20.82
C ARG A 233 -13.48 -7.05 20.21
N GLU A 234 -13.51 -6.00 21.03
CA GLU A 234 -13.36 -4.60 20.62
C GLU A 234 -11.91 -4.28 20.29
N ALA A 235 -10.96 -4.96 20.93
CA ALA A 235 -9.53 -4.84 20.66
C ALA A 235 -9.22 -5.38 19.26
N MET A 236 -9.89 -6.47 18.87
CA MET A 236 -9.85 -7.03 17.52
C MET A 236 -10.59 -6.19 16.48
N ARG A 237 -11.67 -5.48 16.87
CA ARG A 237 -12.35 -4.50 15.99
C ARG A 237 -11.54 -3.22 15.80
N ALA A 238 -10.90 -2.71 16.86
CA ALA A 238 -9.94 -1.62 16.79
C ALA A 238 -8.74 -2.01 15.91
N ARG A 239 -8.25 -3.25 16.02
CA ARG A 239 -7.26 -3.84 15.10
C ARG A 239 -7.75 -3.88 13.65
N ALA A 240 -8.99 -4.33 13.39
CA ALA A 240 -9.56 -4.35 12.03
C ALA A 240 -9.70 -2.94 11.44
N ALA A 241 -10.14 -1.96 12.24
CA ALA A 241 -10.22 -0.56 11.85
C ALA A 241 -8.83 0.08 11.64
N LEU A 242 -7.81 -0.33 12.42
CA LEU A 242 -6.41 0.13 12.30
C LEU A 242 -5.66 -0.51 11.12
N LEU A 243 -6.04 -1.71 10.69
CA LEU A 243 -5.45 -2.45 9.56
C LEU A 243 -6.27 -2.33 8.25
N GLY A 244 -7.25 -1.43 8.21
CA GLY A 244 -8.06 -1.15 7.02
C GLY A 244 -9.07 -2.23 6.64
N GLY A 245 -9.44 -3.15 7.55
CA GLY A 245 -10.49 -4.14 7.33
C GLY A 245 -10.07 -5.43 6.61
N TYR A 246 -8.78 -5.62 6.26
CA TYR A 246 -8.35 -6.68 5.32
C TYR A 246 -7.61 -7.89 5.92
N SER A 247 -7.93 -8.37 7.12
CA SER A 247 -7.41 -9.68 7.56
C SER A 247 -8.53 -10.64 7.93
N THR A 248 -9.00 -11.41 6.94
CA THR A 248 -9.99 -12.50 7.12
C THR A 248 -9.34 -13.89 7.26
N GLY A 249 -8.00 -13.97 7.29
CA GLY A 249 -7.23 -15.21 7.46
C GLY A 249 -6.85 -15.54 8.92
N PRO A 250 -6.48 -16.80 9.22
CA PRO A 250 -5.98 -17.22 10.53
C PRO A 250 -4.71 -16.46 10.92
N ILE A 251 -4.51 -16.22 12.21
CA ILE A 251 -3.31 -15.55 12.77
C ILE A 251 -2.63 -16.38 13.85
N CYS A 252 -1.33 -16.15 14.04
CA CYS A 252 -0.56 -16.71 15.16
C CYS A 252 -0.20 -15.60 16.15
N LEU A 253 -0.76 -15.64 17.36
CA LEU A 253 -0.49 -14.71 18.45
C LEU A 253 0.53 -15.30 19.44
N VAL A 254 1.68 -14.67 19.56
CA VAL A 254 2.76 -15.03 20.48
C VAL A 254 2.66 -14.16 21.73
N LEU A 255 2.47 -14.74 22.91
CA LEU A 255 2.47 -14.00 24.17
C LEU A 255 3.88 -13.87 24.74
N VAL A 256 4.26 -12.70 25.23
CA VAL A 256 5.56 -12.46 25.88
C VAL A 256 5.35 -12.00 27.31
N GLY A 257 6.10 -12.56 28.26
CA GLY A 257 6.09 -12.11 29.66
C GLY A 257 6.44 -13.20 30.66
N VAL A 258 6.91 -12.83 31.85
CA VAL A 258 7.35 -13.77 32.91
C VAL A 258 6.19 -14.52 33.58
N GLN A 259 6.48 -15.56 34.38
CA GLN A 259 5.42 -16.17 35.20
C GLN A 259 4.76 -15.11 36.09
N GLY A 260 3.44 -15.21 36.30
CA GLY A 260 2.70 -14.21 37.07
C GLY A 260 2.25 -12.97 36.27
N SER A 261 2.69 -12.78 35.02
CA SER A 261 2.31 -11.61 34.21
C SER A 261 0.87 -11.62 33.66
N GLY A 262 0.09 -12.68 33.91
CA GLY A 262 -1.32 -12.77 33.50
C GLY A 262 -1.60 -13.40 32.13
N LYS A 263 -0.57 -13.93 31.44
CA LYS A 263 -0.70 -14.55 30.10
C LYS A 263 -1.80 -15.62 30.01
N SER A 264 -1.76 -16.62 30.89
CA SER A 264 -2.70 -17.73 30.86
C SER A 264 -4.14 -17.28 31.15
N THR A 265 -4.33 -16.29 32.03
CA THR A 265 -5.63 -15.67 32.29
C THR A 265 -6.14 -14.91 31.05
N PHE A 266 -5.26 -14.23 30.33
CA PHE A 266 -5.61 -13.59 29.05
C PHE A 266 -6.01 -14.63 28.00
N CYS A 267 -5.23 -15.71 27.83
CA CYS A 267 -5.56 -16.78 26.88
C CYS A 267 -6.90 -17.42 27.17
N GLN A 268 -7.18 -17.74 28.43
CA GLN A 268 -8.45 -18.33 28.83
C GLN A 268 -9.63 -17.43 28.42
N LYS A 269 -9.56 -16.13 28.75
CA LYS A 269 -10.59 -15.15 28.35
C LYS A 269 -10.68 -14.96 26.84
N LEU A 270 -9.55 -15.04 26.12
CA LEU A 270 -9.50 -14.93 24.66
C LEU A 270 -10.21 -16.11 24.00
N VAL A 271 -9.98 -17.33 24.49
CA VAL A 271 -10.61 -18.55 23.96
C VAL A 271 -12.10 -18.59 24.33
N GLU A 272 -12.46 -18.24 25.56
CA GLU A 272 -13.86 -18.18 26.04
C GLU A 272 -14.68 -17.10 25.30
N GLY A 273 -14.11 -15.91 25.05
CA GLY A 273 -14.81 -14.78 24.42
C GLY A 273 -14.67 -14.68 22.89
N GLY A 274 -13.70 -15.37 22.29
CA GLY A 274 -13.32 -15.25 20.87
C GLY A 274 -14.09 -16.16 19.90
N GLY A 275 -14.97 -17.04 20.39
CA GLY A 275 -15.67 -18.04 19.59
C GLY A 275 -14.79 -19.21 19.11
N CYS A 276 -15.38 -20.18 18.41
CA CYS A 276 -14.81 -21.50 18.09
C CYS A 276 -13.51 -21.53 17.25
N ARG A 277 -12.95 -20.38 16.87
CA ARG A 277 -11.75 -20.28 16.01
C ARG A 277 -10.43 -20.10 16.77
N TRP A 278 -10.43 -19.80 18.08
CA TRP A 278 -9.17 -19.63 18.82
C TRP A 278 -8.72 -20.91 19.51
N ARG A 279 -7.45 -21.28 19.34
CA ARG A 279 -6.80 -22.42 19.99
C ARG A 279 -5.59 -21.96 20.78
N GLN A 280 -5.57 -22.27 22.08
CA GLN A 280 -4.43 -22.02 22.96
C GLN A 280 -3.50 -23.22 22.96
N PHE A 281 -2.21 -22.99 22.82
CA PHE A 281 -1.19 -24.00 23.03
C PHE A 281 -0.15 -23.52 24.04
N SER A 282 0.13 -24.35 25.05
CA SER A 282 1.16 -24.13 26.05
C SER A 282 1.96 -25.41 26.26
N GLN A 283 3.27 -25.29 26.46
CA GLN A 283 4.11 -26.46 26.76
C GLN A 283 3.71 -27.12 28.09
N ASP A 284 3.16 -26.35 29.02
CA ASP A 284 2.76 -26.84 30.35
C ASP A 284 1.53 -27.76 30.29
N THR A 285 0.74 -27.69 29.20
CA THR A 285 -0.56 -28.37 29.11
C THR A 285 -0.76 -29.21 27.85
N ILE A 286 0.17 -29.17 26.88
CA ILE A 286 0.03 -29.80 25.54
C ILE A 286 -0.19 -31.32 25.57
N ARG A 287 0.16 -32.01 26.68
CA ARG A 287 -0.06 -33.46 26.85
C ARG A 287 -1.22 -33.72 27.81
N ASN A 288 -2.46 -33.42 27.39
CA ASN A 288 -3.68 -33.64 28.19
C ASN A 288 -3.58 -33.04 29.61
N GLY A 289 -3.07 -31.82 29.74
CA GLY A 289 -2.88 -31.16 31.03
C GLY A 289 -1.54 -31.46 31.72
N SER A 290 -0.65 -32.24 31.09
CA SER A 290 0.73 -32.44 31.54
C SER A 290 1.76 -31.72 30.64
N PRO A 291 2.97 -31.40 31.15
CA PRO A 291 4.03 -30.79 30.35
C PRO A 291 4.49 -31.65 29.17
N GLY A 292 4.69 -31.05 28.00
CA GLY A 292 5.20 -31.69 26.79
C GLY A 292 6.46 -31.01 26.24
N THR A 293 6.76 -31.19 24.93
CA THR A 293 7.92 -30.59 24.27
C THR A 293 7.55 -29.34 23.45
N ARG A 294 8.54 -28.49 23.13
CA ARG A 294 8.33 -27.34 22.22
C ARG A 294 7.85 -27.80 20.84
N GLN A 295 8.44 -28.87 20.30
CA GLN A 295 8.04 -29.45 19.01
C GLN A 295 6.57 -29.88 18.99
N ALA A 296 6.05 -30.42 20.10
CA ALA A 296 4.63 -30.79 20.20
C ALA A 296 3.71 -29.55 20.12
N VAL A 297 4.14 -28.42 20.69
CA VAL A 297 3.41 -27.14 20.60
C VAL A 297 3.45 -26.59 19.17
N GLU A 298 4.60 -26.62 18.52
CA GLU A 298 4.77 -26.17 17.12
C GLU A 298 3.89 -27.00 16.16
N GLU A 299 3.87 -28.32 16.34
CA GLU A 299 3.08 -29.23 15.49
C GLU A 299 1.57 -29.01 15.66
N ALA A 300 1.10 -28.91 16.91
CA ALA A 300 -0.32 -28.65 17.19
C ALA A 300 -0.76 -27.26 16.69
N ALA A 301 0.10 -26.24 16.86
CA ALA A 301 -0.14 -24.91 16.32
C ALA A 301 -0.23 -24.93 14.79
N ARG A 302 0.68 -25.65 14.11
CA ARG A 302 0.69 -25.81 12.66
C ARG A 302 -0.59 -26.44 12.14
N GLU A 303 -1.06 -27.51 12.78
CA GLU A 303 -2.30 -28.19 12.41
C GLU A 303 -3.52 -27.29 12.58
N ALA A 304 -3.62 -26.59 13.72
CA ALA A 304 -4.73 -25.66 13.98
C ALA A 304 -4.78 -24.51 12.97
N LEU A 305 -3.63 -23.92 12.64
CA LEU A 305 -3.50 -22.86 11.63
C LEU A 305 -3.95 -23.35 10.23
N ARG A 306 -3.55 -24.57 9.82
CA ARG A 306 -4.01 -25.18 8.56
C ARG A 306 -5.52 -25.41 8.52
N ASN A 307 -6.12 -25.70 9.67
CA ASN A 307 -7.56 -25.86 9.81
C ASN A 307 -8.31 -24.52 9.94
N GLY A 308 -7.65 -23.39 9.64
CA GLY A 308 -8.26 -22.05 9.63
C GLY A 308 -8.51 -21.46 11.02
N ASN A 309 -7.91 -22.02 12.07
CA ASN A 309 -8.02 -21.49 13.43
C ASN A 309 -6.98 -20.39 13.67
N ASN A 310 -7.35 -19.41 14.49
CA ASN A 310 -6.39 -18.53 15.14
C ASN A 310 -5.70 -19.29 16.26
N VAL A 311 -4.41 -19.06 16.41
CA VAL A 311 -3.60 -19.72 17.42
C VAL A 311 -3.02 -18.70 18.38
N VAL A 312 -3.06 -19.00 19.68
CA VAL A 312 -2.33 -18.26 20.70
C VAL A 312 -1.32 -19.18 21.41
N ILE A 313 -0.06 -18.75 21.45
CA ILE A 313 1.04 -19.48 22.07
C ILE A 313 1.30 -18.90 23.47
N ASP A 314 0.85 -19.64 24.49
CA ASP A 314 0.97 -19.25 25.90
C ASP A 314 2.26 -19.81 26.51
N ARG A 315 3.34 -19.06 26.33
CA ARG A 315 4.66 -19.31 26.94
C ARG A 315 5.28 -17.99 27.39
N MET A 316 6.43 -18.06 28.06
CA MET A 316 7.12 -16.86 28.50
C MET A 316 7.79 -16.06 27.39
N HIS A 317 8.37 -16.75 26.40
CA HIS A 317 9.10 -16.15 25.27
C HIS A 317 10.06 -15.04 25.70
N LEU A 318 11.02 -15.40 26.56
CA LEU A 318 11.91 -14.46 27.23
C LEU A 318 12.93 -13.80 26.28
N ASP A 319 13.26 -14.44 25.17
CA ASP A 319 14.29 -14.00 24.22
C ASP A 319 13.83 -14.22 22.76
N GLU A 320 14.60 -13.66 21.82
CA GLU A 320 14.38 -13.76 20.38
C GLU A 320 14.42 -15.20 19.88
N GLU A 321 15.37 -16.02 20.36
CA GLU A 321 15.50 -17.42 19.94
C GLU A 321 14.21 -18.21 20.20
N GLN A 322 13.60 -18.04 21.38
CA GLN A 322 12.33 -18.67 21.73
C GLN A 322 11.17 -18.23 20.83
N ARG A 323 11.17 -16.95 20.41
CA ARG A 323 10.12 -16.37 19.56
C ARG A 323 10.27 -16.75 18.09
N GLN A 324 11.51 -16.85 17.62
CA GLN A 324 11.82 -17.11 16.21
C GLN A 324 11.23 -18.43 15.70
N HIS A 325 11.07 -19.43 16.57
CA HIS A 325 10.38 -20.68 16.23
C HIS A 325 8.94 -20.46 15.71
N PHE A 326 8.19 -19.54 16.33
CA PHE A 326 6.81 -19.26 15.97
C PHE A 326 6.69 -18.24 14.84
N VAL A 327 7.65 -17.31 14.71
CA VAL A 327 7.79 -16.46 13.52
C VAL A 327 8.01 -17.33 12.27
N LEU A 328 8.97 -18.26 12.34
CA LEU A 328 9.26 -19.18 11.24
C LEU A 328 8.07 -20.10 10.94
N LEU A 329 7.32 -20.54 11.96
CA LEU A 329 6.07 -21.29 11.77
C LEU A 329 5.05 -20.47 10.98
N GLY A 330 4.81 -19.21 11.34
CA GLY A 330 3.91 -18.33 10.60
C GLY A 330 4.35 -18.09 9.16
N LYS A 331 5.65 -17.85 8.93
CA LYS A 331 6.23 -17.75 7.58
C LYS A 331 5.97 -19.02 6.75
N ARG A 332 6.21 -20.21 7.32
CA ARG A 332 5.95 -21.51 6.66
C ARG A 332 4.48 -21.75 6.36
N CYS A 333 3.58 -21.23 7.19
CA CYS A 333 2.14 -21.35 6.99
C CYS A 333 1.54 -20.17 6.22
N GLN A 334 2.36 -19.20 5.79
CA GLN A 334 1.94 -17.95 5.14
C GLN A 334 0.88 -17.20 5.94
N ILE A 335 1.04 -17.16 7.26
CA ILE A 335 0.09 -16.58 8.21
C ILE A 335 0.79 -15.48 9.02
N PRO A 336 0.15 -14.33 9.24
CA PRO A 336 0.74 -13.26 10.03
C PRO A 336 0.96 -13.68 11.48
N VAL A 337 2.12 -13.28 12.02
CA VAL A 337 2.50 -13.53 13.41
C VAL A 337 2.46 -12.21 14.18
N HIS A 338 1.69 -12.19 15.25
CA HIS A 338 1.50 -11.03 16.12
C HIS A 338 2.12 -11.34 17.48
N CYS A 339 2.53 -10.29 18.20
CA CYS A 339 3.11 -10.39 19.53
C CYS A 339 2.30 -9.55 20.53
N LEU A 340 2.00 -10.11 21.70
CA LEU A 340 1.42 -9.37 22.82
C LEU A 340 2.32 -9.54 24.05
N VAL A 341 2.92 -8.43 24.48
CA VAL A 341 3.76 -8.33 25.67
C VAL A 341 2.89 -8.02 26.87
N LEU A 342 2.81 -8.95 27.82
CA LEU A 342 2.18 -8.73 29.10
C LEU A 342 3.20 -8.18 30.11
N VAL A 343 3.20 -6.85 30.25
CA VAL A 343 4.06 -6.11 31.19
C VAL A 343 3.47 -6.22 32.59
N ALA A 344 4.33 -6.57 33.55
CA ALA A 344 4.02 -6.59 34.97
C ALA A 344 5.27 -6.18 35.76
N THR A 345 5.08 -5.46 36.86
CA THR A 345 6.21 -5.06 37.73
C THR A 345 6.72 -6.25 38.55
N SER A 346 7.91 -6.11 39.13
CA SER A 346 8.47 -7.11 40.05
C SER A 346 7.53 -7.38 41.22
N GLU A 347 6.89 -6.33 41.75
CA GLU A 347 5.99 -6.41 42.90
C GLU A 347 4.70 -7.15 42.52
N GLU A 348 4.11 -6.83 41.38
CA GLU A 348 2.90 -7.50 40.86
C GLU A 348 3.14 -8.98 40.57
N VAL A 349 4.30 -9.31 39.99
CA VAL A 349 4.70 -10.69 39.71
C VAL A 349 4.89 -11.47 41.00
N GLN A 350 5.58 -10.89 41.98
CA GLN A 350 5.77 -11.55 43.28
C GLN A 350 4.44 -11.82 43.97
N GLU A 351 3.60 -10.80 44.08
CA GLU A 351 2.31 -10.89 44.75
C GLU A 351 1.42 -11.96 44.11
N ARG A 352 1.29 -11.92 42.79
CA ARG A 352 0.48 -12.88 42.05
C ARG A 352 0.99 -14.30 42.15
N VAL A 353 2.30 -14.51 42.23
CA VAL A 353 2.89 -15.85 42.31
C VAL A 353 2.86 -16.39 43.74
N ARG A 354 2.98 -15.53 44.76
CA ARG A 354 2.79 -15.90 46.18
C ARG A 354 1.38 -16.40 46.45
N HIS A 355 0.38 -15.69 45.93
CA HIS A 355 -1.04 -16.01 46.11
C HIS A 355 -1.59 -17.03 45.11
N ARG A 356 -0.75 -17.56 44.22
CA ARG A 356 -1.13 -18.56 43.22
C ARG A 356 -1.29 -19.93 43.88
N MET A 357 -2.39 -20.61 43.60
CA MET A 357 -2.67 -21.98 44.04
C MET A 357 -2.85 -22.89 42.82
N ASP A 358 -2.28 -24.10 42.88
CA ASP A 358 -2.51 -25.19 41.92
C ASP A 358 -2.11 -24.90 40.45
N HIS A 359 -0.95 -24.28 40.24
CA HIS A 359 -0.46 -23.98 38.88
C HIS A 359 0.23 -25.20 38.25
N PRO A 360 -0.08 -25.58 36.99
CA PRO A 360 0.47 -26.78 36.34
C PRO A 360 2.00 -26.90 36.35
N GLY A 361 2.70 -25.77 36.20
CA GLY A 361 4.17 -25.68 36.25
C GLY A 361 4.81 -25.65 37.64
N LYS A 362 4.06 -25.81 38.74
CA LYS A 362 4.54 -25.78 40.15
C LYS A 362 5.29 -24.51 40.61
N VAL A 363 5.16 -23.40 39.87
CA VAL A 363 5.72 -22.09 40.25
C VAL A 363 4.69 -21.33 41.09
N GLN A 364 4.75 -21.50 42.41
CA GLN A 364 3.85 -20.90 43.41
C GLN A 364 4.57 -20.64 44.74
N GLY A 365 4.00 -19.81 45.60
CA GLY A 365 4.61 -19.46 46.90
C GLY A 365 5.89 -18.62 46.77
N GLU A 366 6.65 -18.50 47.86
CA GLU A 366 7.81 -17.60 47.93
C GLU A 366 8.94 -18.02 46.97
N ASP A 367 9.16 -19.32 46.82
CA ASP A 367 10.14 -19.86 45.88
C ASP A 367 9.75 -19.60 44.43
N GLY A 368 8.46 -19.74 44.12
CA GLY A 368 7.94 -19.39 42.80
C GLY A 368 8.08 -17.90 42.49
N ALA A 369 7.81 -17.03 43.48
CA ALA A 369 7.93 -15.58 43.32
C ALA A 369 9.39 -15.17 43.02
N ARG A 370 10.35 -15.76 43.74
CA ARG A 370 11.78 -15.56 43.49
C ARG A 370 12.21 -16.00 42.08
N ILE A 371 11.73 -17.15 41.62
CA ILE A 371 12.01 -17.65 40.25
C ILE A 371 11.40 -16.72 39.19
N ALA A 372 10.16 -16.27 39.39
CA ALA A 372 9.48 -15.38 38.45
C ALA A 372 10.19 -14.03 38.31
N VAL A 373 10.64 -13.44 39.43
CA VAL A 373 11.43 -12.19 39.44
C VAL A 373 12.79 -12.39 38.77
N SER A 374 13.47 -13.50 39.03
CA SER A 374 14.75 -13.80 38.37
C SER A 374 14.62 -13.93 36.84
N SER A 375 13.41 -14.19 36.33
CA SER A 375 13.15 -14.29 34.90
C SER A 375 12.95 -12.92 34.24
N LEU A 376 12.68 -11.85 35.01
CA LEU A 376 12.57 -10.49 34.49
C LEU A 376 13.90 -9.98 33.93
N SER A 377 15.03 -10.32 34.55
CA SER A 377 16.37 -9.91 34.06
C SER A 377 16.75 -10.57 32.74
N ARG A 378 16.15 -11.73 32.44
CA ARG A 378 16.31 -12.49 31.20
C ARG A 378 15.35 -12.05 30.10
N LEU A 379 14.29 -11.33 30.45
CA LEU A 379 13.32 -10.84 29.48
C LEU A 379 13.98 -9.82 28.54
N ARG A 380 13.91 -10.09 27.24
CA ARG A 380 14.22 -9.19 26.14
C ARG A 380 12.94 -8.91 25.40
N TYR A 381 12.58 -7.64 25.31
CA TYR A 381 11.36 -7.23 24.64
C TYR A 381 11.41 -7.56 23.14
N PRO A 382 10.28 -7.95 22.54
CA PRO A 382 10.24 -8.30 21.13
C PRO A 382 10.47 -7.08 20.25
N SER A 383 11.17 -7.25 19.14
CA SER A 383 11.30 -6.24 18.09
C SER A 383 10.64 -6.68 16.79
N TYR A 384 10.38 -5.73 15.89
CA TYR A 384 9.84 -6.02 14.57
C TYR A 384 10.87 -6.76 13.67
N ASP A 385 12.17 -6.66 13.95
CA ASP A 385 13.23 -7.37 13.21
C ASP A 385 13.10 -8.89 13.33
N GLU A 386 12.45 -9.37 14.39
CA GLU A 386 12.13 -10.77 14.57
C GLU A 386 11.08 -11.27 13.55
N GLY A 387 10.36 -10.37 12.87
CA GLY A 387 9.39 -10.71 11.83
C GLY A 387 7.93 -10.76 12.29
N PHE A 388 7.60 -10.03 13.36
CA PHE A 388 6.21 -9.82 13.78
C PHE A 388 5.52 -8.76 12.91
N GLU A 389 4.25 -8.98 12.56
CA GLU A 389 3.43 -7.99 11.82
C GLU A 389 2.86 -6.91 12.77
N LEU A 390 2.70 -7.26 14.05
CA LEU A 390 2.20 -6.36 15.09
C LEU A 390 2.78 -6.74 16.45
N ILE A 391 3.20 -5.76 17.24
CA ILE A 391 3.58 -5.93 18.65
C ILE A 391 2.66 -5.04 19.50
N SER A 392 2.07 -5.59 20.55
CA SER A 392 1.19 -4.87 21.49
C SER A 392 1.70 -5.02 22.92
N TYR A 393 1.44 -4.04 23.78
CA TYR A 393 1.90 -4.04 25.18
C TYR A 393 0.72 -3.92 26.13
N SER A 394 0.71 -4.69 27.21
CA SER A 394 -0.23 -4.47 28.30
C SER A 394 0.30 -3.41 29.27
N HIS A 395 -0.59 -2.64 29.85
CA HIS A 395 -0.31 -1.75 30.98
C HIS A 395 -1.23 -2.12 32.14
N GLN A 396 -0.81 -1.90 33.39
CA GLN A 396 -1.66 -2.14 34.56
C GLN A 396 -1.96 -0.82 35.25
N MET A 397 -3.23 -0.49 35.40
CA MET A 397 -3.69 0.65 36.22
C MET A 397 -4.85 0.19 37.07
N GLU A 398 -4.82 0.53 38.37
CA GLU A 398 -5.87 0.24 39.35
C GLU A 398 -6.24 -1.26 39.48
N GLY A 399 -5.24 -2.14 39.41
CA GLY A 399 -5.45 -3.59 39.50
C GLY A 399 -6.12 -4.22 38.27
N ARG A 400 -6.19 -3.48 37.15
CA ARG A 400 -6.81 -3.92 35.89
C ARG A 400 -5.78 -3.98 34.77
N LEU A 401 -5.93 -4.96 33.87
CA LEU A 401 -5.08 -5.14 32.69
C LEU A 401 -5.62 -4.29 31.54
N TRP A 402 -4.81 -3.36 31.08
CA TRP A 402 -5.02 -2.53 29.90
C TRP A 402 -4.16 -3.10 28.78
N ILE A 403 -4.64 -3.09 27.54
CA ILE A 403 -3.82 -3.43 26.37
C ILE A 403 -3.67 -2.14 25.57
N ALA A 404 -2.49 -1.54 25.67
CA ALA A 404 -2.10 -0.44 24.82
C ALA A 404 -1.67 -1.02 23.46
N TYR A 405 -2.43 -0.71 22.42
CA TYR A 405 -1.94 -0.86 21.06
C TYR A 405 -0.90 0.23 20.82
N GLN A 406 0.35 -0.08 21.13
CA GLN A 406 1.46 0.75 20.74
C GLN A 406 1.72 0.47 19.25
N ARG A 407 1.02 1.20 18.38
CA ARG A 407 1.63 1.60 17.11
C ARG A 407 2.94 2.25 17.50
N LEU A 408 4.03 1.87 16.84
CA LEU A 408 5.35 2.48 17.01
C LEU A 408 5.19 3.93 17.45
N ASP A 409 5.61 4.18 18.69
CA ASP A 409 6.23 5.45 18.99
C ASP A 409 7.31 5.64 17.93
N SER A 410 7.38 6.86 17.44
CA SER A 410 8.29 7.46 16.46
C SER A 410 9.79 7.24 16.71
N SER A 411 10.18 6.24 17.52
CA SER A 411 11.51 6.08 18.11
C SER A 411 12.27 4.81 17.69
N VAL A 412 11.74 3.93 16.83
CA VAL A 412 12.57 2.90 16.17
C VAL A 412 13.16 3.48 14.89
N GLU A 413 14.42 3.88 15.01
CA GLU A 413 15.23 4.38 13.91
C GLU A 413 15.70 3.22 13.03
N ILE A 414 15.20 3.11 11.79
CA ILE A 414 15.96 2.43 10.74
C ILE A 414 17.04 3.43 10.30
N PRO A 415 18.34 3.18 10.57
CA PRO A 415 19.37 4.09 10.13
C PRO A 415 19.34 4.12 8.60
N VAL A 416 19.07 5.29 8.02
CA VAL A 416 19.38 5.52 6.60
C VAL A 416 20.90 5.45 6.50
N PRO A 417 21.46 4.44 5.81
CA PRO A 417 22.91 4.36 5.68
C PRO A 417 23.38 5.64 4.98
N ARG A 418 24.52 6.21 5.38
CA ARG A 418 25.05 7.39 4.66
C ARG A 418 25.74 7.01 3.36
N THR A 419 26.25 5.78 3.35
CA THR A 419 26.95 5.19 2.23
C THR A 419 26.61 3.71 2.13
N ILE A 420 26.61 3.17 0.93
CA ILE A 420 26.47 1.73 0.66
C ILE A 420 27.77 1.18 0.08
N ARG A 421 28.18 0.00 0.53
CA ARG A 421 29.35 -0.69 -0.02
C ARG A 421 28.94 -1.44 -1.28
N LEU A 422 29.64 -1.20 -2.39
CA LEU A 422 29.36 -1.90 -3.63
C LEU A 422 30.10 -3.25 -3.65
N HIS A 423 29.44 -4.32 -4.12
CA HIS A 423 30.12 -5.59 -4.35
C HIS A 423 31.15 -5.46 -5.47
N ASN A 424 32.17 -6.32 -5.48
CA ASN A 424 33.22 -6.32 -6.50
C ASN A 424 33.96 -4.98 -6.66
N SER A 425 33.91 -4.05 -5.70
CA SER A 425 34.45 -2.68 -5.85
C SER A 425 35.63 -2.38 -4.90
N GLY A 426 36.19 -3.42 -4.28
CA GLY A 426 37.20 -3.29 -3.23
C GLY A 426 36.67 -2.60 -1.96
N LYS A 427 37.14 -1.38 -1.71
CA LYS A 427 36.76 -0.54 -0.55
C LYS A 427 35.85 0.64 -0.93
N LEU A 428 35.32 0.68 -2.16
CA LEU A 428 34.44 1.78 -2.59
C LEU A 428 33.12 1.75 -1.79
N SER A 429 32.81 2.89 -1.18
CA SER A 429 31.54 3.14 -0.49
C SER A 429 30.82 4.31 -1.15
N LEU A 430 29.69 4.07 -1.80
CA LEU A 430 28.91 5.05 -2.55
C LEU A 430 27.99 5.82 -1.60
N PRO A 431 27.99 7.17 -1.56
CA PRO A 431 26.97 7.93 -0.83
C PRO A 431 25.56 7.57 -1.29
N MET A 432 24.60 7.55 -0.37
CA MET A 432 23.22 7.23 -0.74
C MET A 432 22.56 8.29 -1.62
N ILE A 433 23.12 9.50 -1.69
CA ILE A 433 22.66 10.58 -2.56
C ILE A 433 23.84 10.95 -3.45
N THR A 434 23.61 10.84 -4.76
CA THR A 434 24.52 11.24 -5.82
C THR A 434 23.88 12.38 -6.60
N PHE A 435 24.66 13.40 -6.96
CA PHE A 435 24.16 14.52 -7.76
C PHE A 435 24.29 14.23 -9.26
N GLY A 436 23.17 14.18 -9.96
CA GLY A 436 23.08 13.93 -11.40
C GLY A 436 23.14 15.21 -12.23
N THR A 437 23.86 15.16 -13.34
CA THR A 437 24.09 16.32 -14.22
C THR A 437 23.23 16.33 -15.49
N MET A 438 22.34 15.35 -15.64
CA MET A 438 21.42 15.26 -16.79
C MET A 438 20.51 16.49 -16.87
N ASN A 439 20.32 17.01 -18.08
CA ASN A 439 19.50 18.20 -18.38
C ASN A 439 19.97 19.51 -17.70
N ILE A 440 21.21 19.57 -17.21
CA ILE A 440 21.84 20.83 -16.81
C ILE A 440 22.52 21.46 -18.03
N LYS A 441 22.13 22.70 -18.36
CA LYS A 441 22.73 23.45 -19.46
C LYS A 441 24.22 23.68 -19.19
N ARG A 442 25.07 23.52 -20.21
CA ARG A 442 26.54 23.66 -20.09
C ARG A 442 26.95 24.95 -19.36
N ARG A 443 26.39 26.09 -19.76
CA ARG A 443 26.68 27.41 -19.18
C ARG A 443 26.42 27.50 -17.67
N ASP A 444 25.50 26.69 -17.15
CA ASP A 444 25.07 26.70 -15.75
C ASP A 444 25.72 25.55 -14.95
N SER A 445 26.35 24.57 -15.64
CA SER A 445 26.82 23.31 -15.07
C SER A 445 27.90 23.48 -14.01
N THR A 446 28.94 24.26 -14.28
CA THR A 446 30.02 24.48 -13.30
C THR A 446 29.50 25.12 -12.02
N ALA A 447 28.61 26.13 -12.14
CA ALA A 447 28.04 26.82 -10.98
C ALA A 447 27.17 25.90 -10.14
N ILE A 448 26.24 25.17 -10.77
CA ILE A 448 25.31 24.26 -10.08
C ILE A 448 26.06 23.09 -9.41
N VAL A 449 27.02 22.49 -10.10
CA VAL A 449 27.83 21.38 -9.53
C VAL A 449 28.68 21.89 -8.37
N THR A 450 29.33 23.04 -8.51
CA THR A 450 30.10 23.66 -7.42
C THR A 450 29.23 23.92 -6.20
N GLN A 451 27.99 24.39 -6.41
CA GLN A 451 27.04 24.63 -5.34
C GLN A 451 26.66 23.32 -4.63
N ALA A 452 26.33 22.26 -5.37
CA ALA A 452 26.02 20.95 -4.79
C ALA A 452 27.19 20.41 -3.94
N LEU A 453 28.43 20.55 -4.43
CA LEU A 453 29.63 20.15 -3.68
C LEU A 453 29.83 20.98 -2.40
N LYS A 454 29.59 22.30 -2.45
CA LYS A 454 29.63 23.17 -1.25
C LYS A 454 28.58 22.78 -0.21
N MET A 455 27.47 22.19 -0.64
CA MET A 455 26.40 21.67 0.23
C MET A 455 26.70 20.28 0.81
N GLY A 456 27.89 19.72 0.55
CA GLY A 456 28.33 18.45 1.13
C GLY A 456 28.06 17.22 0.26
N VAL A 457 27.56 17.40 -0.97
CA VAL A 457 27.52 16.30 -1.95
C VAL A 457 28.96 15.84 -2.22
N SER A 458 29.16 14.51 -2.15
CA SER A 458 30.48 13.89 -2.36
C SER A 458 30.48 12.87 -3.51
N SER A 459 29.40 12.79 -4.29
CA SER A 459 29.31 11.93 -5.47
C SER A 459 28.56 12.62 -6.61
N ILE A 460 29.11 12.53 -7.83
CA ILE A 460 28.56 13.09 -9.07
C ILE A 460 28.27 11.96 -10.06
N ASP A 461 27.11 12.03 -10.70
CA ASP A 461 26.68 11.18 -11.80
C ASP A 461 26.59 12.01 -13.09
N THR A 462 27.34 11.58 -14.11
CA THR A 462 27.37 12.23 -15.43
C THR A 462 27.40 11.20 -16.55
N ALA A 463 27.34 11.66 -17.80
CA ALA A 463 27.51 10.84 -18.99
C ALA A 463 27.94 11.70 -20.19
N PRO A 464 28.64 11.12 -21.18
CA PRO A 464 28.96 11.80 -22.44
C PRO A 464 27.71 12.39 -23.12
N THR A 465 26.59 11.68 -23.05
CA THR A 465 25.31 12.09 -23.65
C THR A 465 24.68 13.33 -23.00
N TYR A 466 25.14 13.74 -21.82
CA TYR A 466 24.63 14.95 -21.16
C TYR A 466 25.33 16.21 -21.67
N GLY A 467 26.50 16.05 -22.32
CA GLY A 467 27.20 17.13 -23.03
C GLY A 467 27.83 18.19 -22.12
N ASN A 468 28.02 17.91 -20.82
CA ASN A 468 28.51 18.87 -19.83
C ASN A 468 29.70 18.34 -18.98
N GLU A 469 30.34 17.24 -19.37
CA GLU A 469 31.44 16.62 -18.60
C GLU A 469 32.65 17.55 -18.40
N SER A 470 32.96 18.43 -19.36
CA SER A 470 34.05 19.39 -19.21
C SER A 470 33.79 20.40 -18.11
N GLU A 471 32.54 20.87 -18.01
CA GLU A 471 32.09 21.84 -17.02
C GLU A 471 31.96 21.20 -15.63
N VAL A 472 31.61 19.91 -15.58
CA VAL A 472 31.66 19.08 -14.36
C VAL A 472 33.11 18.92 -13.90
N GLY A 473 34.04 18.58 -14.81
CA GLY A 473 35.46 18.44 -14.53
C GLY A 473 36.06 19.70 -13.89
N ALA A 474 35.74 20.87 -14.47
CA ALA A 474 36.15 22.16 -13.91
C ALA A 474 35.59 22.42 -12.50
N ALA A 475 34.37 21.96 -12.21
CA ALA A 475 33.77 22.13 -10.88
C ALA A 475 34.42 21.22 -9.84
N ILE A 476 34.65 19.94 -10.16
CA ILE A 476 35.17 18.96 -9.19
C ILE A 476 36.67 19.11 -8.91
N GLU A 477 37.43 19.76 -9.79
CA GLU A 477 38.88 19.96 -9.65
C GLU A 477 39.26 20.64 -8.32
N SER A 478 38.41 21.55 -7.84
CA SER A 478 38.62 22.27 -6.57
C SER A 478 38.20 21.48 -5.32
N PHE A 479 37.64 20.29 -5.47
CA PHE A 479 37.09 19.49 -4.37
C PHE A 479 37.81 18.15 -4.24
N ARG A 480 38.34 17.87 -3.05
CA ARG A 480 39.05 16.61 -2.81
C ARG A 480 38.05 15.47 -2.63
N ARG A 481 38.35 14.31 -3.22
CA ARG A 481 37.67 13.01 -2.97
C ARG A 481 36.18 12.96 -3.40
N VAL A 482 35.81 13.65 -4.47
CA VAL A 482 34.50 13.49 -5.12
C VAL A 482 34.47 12.17 -5.88
N LYS A 483 33.45 11.34 -5.64
CA LYS A 483 33.25 10.09 -6.39
C LYS A 483 32.52 10.35 -7.68
N VAL A 484 33.02 9.86 -8.81
CA VAL A 484 32.41 10.11 -10.13
C VAL A 484 31.91 8.82 -10.76
N THR A 485 30.65 8.87 -11.20
CA THR A 485 30.01 7.84 -12.02
C THR A 485 29.83 8.35 -13.44
N ILE A 486 30.29 7.58 -14.43
CA ILE A 486 30.05 7.87 -15.87
C ILE A 486 29.26 6.75 -16.52
N LYS A 487 28.76 6.99 -17.73
CA LYS A 487 28.01 5.99 -18.50
C LYS A 487 28.56 5.81 -19.91
N VAL A 488 28.81 4.57 -20.32
CA VAL A 488 29.11 4.21 -21.71
C VAL A 488 27.80 4.28 -22.51
N PRO A 489 27.72 5.13 -23.55
CA PRO A 489 26.49 5.33 -24.30
C PRO A 489 26.19 4.11 -25.18
N LYS A 490 24.91 3.86 -25.43
CA LYS A 490 24.44 2.73 -26.24
C LYS A 490 25.03 2.66 -27.66
N ARG A 491 25.44 3.80 -28.22
CA ARG A 491 26.10 3.88 -29.54
C ARG A 491 27.47 3.19 -29.59
N ALA A 492 28.09 2.90 -28.45
CA ALA A 492 29.43 2.35 -28.35
C ALA A 492 29.42 0.82 -28.36
N THR A 493 28.89 0.23 -29.43
CA THR A 493 28.61 -1.22 -29.55
C THR A 493 29.85 -2.09 -29.80
N SER A 494 31.07 -1.61 -29.54
CA SER A 494 32.31 -2.39 -29.63
C SER A 494 33.26 -2.06 -28.48
N PRO A 495 34.15 -3.00 -28.08
CA PRO A 495 35.17 -2.76 -27.05
C PRO A 495 35.96 -1.46 -27.26
N GLU A 496 36.42 -1.20 -28.48
CA GLU A 496 37.25 -0.05 -28.83
C GLU A 496 36.46 1.26 -28.73
N GLN A 497 35.17 1.24 -29.07
CA GLN A 497 34.29 2.40 -28.86
C GLN A 497 34.04 2.65 -27.38
N ALA A 498 33.74 1.61 -26.60
CA ALA A 498 33.51 1.73 -25.17
C ALA A 498 34.74 2.31 -24.44
N ARG A 499 35.94 1.79 -24.73
CA ARG A 499 37.18 2.35 -24.18
C ARG A 499 37.37 3.81 -24.60
N ARG A 500 37.16 4.16 -25.88
CA ARG A 500 37.31 5.55 -26.34
C ARG A 500 36.39 6.52 -25.60
N GLU A 501 35.14 6.16 -25.37
CA GLU A 501 34.19 6.98 -24.60
C GLU A 501 34.68 7.19 -23.16
N VAL A 502 35.15 6.13 -22.49
CA VAL A 502 35.69 6.22 -21.12
C VAL A 502 36.94 7.11 -21.06
N MET A 503 37.88 6.94 -21.99
CA MET A 503 39.09 7.76 -22.05
C MET A 503 38.77 9.24 -22.34
N GLN A 504 37.76 9.49 -23.17
CA GLN A 504 37.28 10.85 -23.41
C GLN A 504 36.66 11.46 -22.15
N SER A 505 35.80 10.73 -21.43
CA SER A 505 35.24 11.18 -20.15
C SER A 505 36.33 11.47 -19.13
N LEU A 506 37.33 10.60 -18.97
CA LEU A 506 38.50 10.84 -18.09
C LEU A 506 39.20 12.15 -18.44
N SER A 507 39.44 12.42 -19.72
CA SER A 507 40.07 13.65 -20.20
C SER A 507 39.22 14.89 -19.91
N LEU A 508 37.91 14.86 -20.23
CA LEU A 508 37.00 15.98 -20.01
C LEU A 508 36.80 16.29 -18.53
N LEU A 509 36.71 15.25 -17.70
CA LEU A 509 36.59 15.35 -16.24
C LEU A 509 37.91 15.69 -15.55
N ARG A 510 39.05 15.63 -16.26
CA ARG A 510 40.41 15.83 -15.74
C ARG A 510 40.77 14.83 -14.65
N LEU A 511 40.36 13.58 -14.82
CA LEU A 511 40.59 12.49 -13.88
C LEU A 511 41.52 11.44 -14.48
N SER A 512 42.35 10.84 -13.64
CA SER A 512 43.15 9.66 -14.00
C SER A 512 42.42 8.34 -13.79
N ARG A 513 41.32 8.36 -13.02
CA ARG A 513 40.49 7.20 -12.69
C ARG A 513 39.05 7.63 -12.41
N ILE A 514 38.09 6.80 -12.80
CA ILE A 514 36.66 6.94 -12.48
C ILE A 514 36.30 6.04 -11.29
N ASP A 515 35.32 6.39 -10.45
CA ASP A 515 34.88 5.48 -9.39
C ASP A 515 33.99 4.36 -9.95
N ILE A 516 32.99 4.72 -10.76
CA ILE A 516 32.00 3.77 -11.31
C ILE A 516 31.77 4.01 -12.81
N ILE A 517 31.84 2.96 -13.62
CA ILE A 517 31.47 2.99 -15.04
C ILE A 517 30.21 2.15 -15.25
N LEU A 518 29.17 2.72 -15.85
CA LEU A 518 27.91 2.02 -16.14
C LEU A 518 27.69 1.84 -17.65
N LEU A 519 27.14 0.71 -18.10
CA LEU A 519 26.52 0.64 -19.42
C LEU A 519 25.15 1.35 -19.39
N HIS A 520 24.96 2.41 -20.17
CA HIS A 520 23.82 3.34 -20.02
C HIS A 520 22.45 2.72 -20.36
N TRP A 521 22.38 2.00 -21.49
CA TRP A 521 21.16 1.33 -21.95
C TRP A 521 21.55 0.02 -22.65
N PRO A 522 20.90 -1.11 -22.36
CA PRO A 522 21.27 -2.41 -22.92
C PRO A 522 20.90 -2.58 -24.41
N CYS A 523 19.95 -1.79 -24.94
CA CYS A 523 19.29 -2.08 -26.23
C CYS A 523 20.24 -2.33 -27.40
N ASP A 524 21.12 -1.37 -27.70
CA ASP A 524 21.96 -1.44 -28.90
C ASP A 524 23.06 -2.51 -28.74
N PHE A 525 23.50 -2.80 -27.51
CA PHE A 525 24.45 -3.88 -27.22
C PHE A 525 23.82 -5.27 -27.40
N ILE A 526 22.55 -5.42 -27.02
CA ILE A 526 21.80 -6.67 -27.20
C ILE A 526 21.45 -6.86 -28.68
N GLU A 527 20.92 -5.82 -29.34
CA GLU A 527 20.54 -5.86 -30.76
C GLU A 527 21.74 -6.18 -31.67
N SER A 528 22.94 -5.68 -31.33
CA SER A 528 24.17 -5.98 -32.08
C SER A 528 24.89 -7.25 -31.63
N GLY A 529 24.42 -7.93 -30.58
CA GLY A 529 25.06 -9.12 -30.02
C GLY A 529 26.43 -8.86 -29.37
N THR A 530 26.75 -7.61 -29.03
CA THR A 530 28.08 -7.21 -28.53
C THR A 530 28.15 -6.99 -27.02
N LEU A 531 27.02 -7.15 -26.30
CA LEU A 531 26.94 -6.96 -24.85
C LEU A 531 28.07 -7.66 -24.07
N SER A 532 28.33 -8.94 -24.38
CA SER A 532 29.40 -9.70 -23.73
C SER A 532 30.80 -9.12 -24.02
N ALA A 533 31.08 -8.77 -25.27
CA ALA A 533 32.38 -8.23 -25.67
C ALA A 533 32.64 -6.85 -25.05
N VAL A 534 31.63 -5.96 -25.04
CA VAL A 534 31.70 -4.65 -24.41
C VAL A 534 31.86 -4.79 -22.90
N TRP A 535 31.14 -5.71 -22.26
CA TRP A 535 31.29 -5.96 -20.81
C TRP A 535 32.71 -6.41 -20.45
N LYS A 536 33.29 -7.35 -21.20
CA LYS A 536 34.69 -7.80 -21.00
C LYS A 536 35.69 -6.64 -21.08
N GLU A 537 35.45 -5.65 -21.93
CA GLU A 537 36.30 -4.46 -21.97
C GLU A 537 36.16 -3.61 -20.70
N LEU A 538 34.96 -3.50 -20.12
CA LEU A 538 34.77 -2.87 -18.81
C LEU A 538 35.51 -3.63 -17.69
N GLU A 539 35.46 -4.97 -17.71
CA GLU A 539 36.24 -5.81 -16.78
C GLU A 539 37.74 -5.53 -16.89
N LYS A 540 38.27 -5.48 -18.11
CA LYS A 540 39.67 -5.15 -18.38
C LYS A 540 40.04 -3.74 -17.90
N MET A 541 39.21 -2.72 -18.18
CA MET A 541 39.46 -1.35 -17.72
C MET A 541 39.50 -1.25 -16.18
N LYS A 542 38.71 -2.08 -15.50
CA LYS A 542 38.76 -2.18 -14.03
C LYS A 542 40.04 -2.86 -13.54
N GLU A 543 40.47 -3.94 -14.17
CA GLU A 543 41.75 -4.61 -13.86
C GLU A 543 42.95 -3.70 -14.09
N GLU A 544 42.90 -2.85 -15.12
CA GLU A 544 43.89 -1.80 -15.40
C GLU A 544 43.83 -0.63 -14.40
N GLY A 545 42.83 -0.60 -13.51
CA GLY A 545 42.67 0.45 -12.50
C GLY A 545 42.07 1.76 -13.03
N LEU A 546 41.51 1.78 -14.24
CA LEU A 546 40.81 2.95 -14.80
C LEU A 546 39.47 3.20 -14.10
N CYS A 547 38.91 2.18 -13.46
CA CYS A 547 37.78 2.35 -12.55
C CYS A 547 37.84 1.44 -11.31
N LEU A 548 37.06 1.76 -10.28
CA LEU A 548 36.94 0.95 -9.07
C LEU A 548 35.79 -0.06 -9.14
N ALA A 549 34.69 0.31 -9.81
CA ALA A 549 33.53 -0.52 -10.01
C ALA A 549 32.97 -0.39 -11.42
N ILE A 550 32.31 -1.45 -11.88
CA ILE A 550 31.58 -1.49 -13.15
C ILE A 550 30.15 -1.93 -12.87
N GLY A 551 29.21 -1.41 -13.63
CA GLY A 551 27.79 -1.68 -13.44
C GLY A 551 26.99 -1.41 -14.70
N VAL A 552 25.68 -1.37 -14.55
CA VAL A 552 24.74 -1.19 -15.64
C VAL A 552 23.67 -0.16 -15.28
N CYS A 553 22.92 0.30 -16.27
CA CYS A 553 21.83 1.25 -16.10
C CYS A 553 20.68 0.84 -17.03
N ASN A 554 19.46 0.87 -16.50
CA ASN A 554 18.22 0.47 -17.18
C ASN A 554 18.15 -1.01 -17.58
N PHE A 555 18.91 -1.92 -16.97
CA PHE A 555 18.83 -3.35 -17.30
C PHE A 555 17.63 -4.00 -16.60
N THR A 556 16.82 -4.74 -17.36
CA THR A 556 15.75 -5.62 -16.85
C THR A 556 16.33 -6.91 -16.26
N ILE A 557 15.50 -7.72 -15.60
CA ILE A 557 15.89 -9.08 -15.16
C ILE A 557 16.43 -9.89 -16.34
N ALA A 558 15.72 -9.90 -17.49
CA ALA A 558 16.15 -10.63 -18.68
C ALA A 558 17.51 -10.14 -19.24
N SER A 559 17.73 -8.82 -19.29
CA SER A 559 19.02 -8.27 -19.72
C SER A 559 20.15 -8.57 -18.74
N LEU A 560 19.86 -8.58 -17.42
CA LEU A 560 20.83 -8.98 -16.40
C LEU A 560 21.16 -10.47 -16.53
N MET A 561 20.18 -11.35 -16.72
CA MET A 561 20.43 -12.79 -16.94
C MET A 561 21.36 -13.00 -18.15
N THR A 562 21.06 -12.36 -19.28
CA THR A 562 21.88 -12.41 -20.49
C THR A 562 23.32 -11.95 -20.24
N LEU A 563 23.49 -10.88 -19.47
CA LEU A 563 24.81 -10.35 -19.12
C LEU A 563 25.58 -11.32 -18.20
N LEU A 564 24.92 -11.81 -17.15
CA LEU A 564 25.52 -12.62 -16.09
C LEU A 564 26.04 -13.98 -16.59
N GLU A 565 25.49 -14.52 -17.68
CA GLU A 565 26.00 -15.73 -18.35
C GLU A 565 27.44 -15.58 -18.85
N HIS A 566 27.93 -14.34 -19.01
CA HIS A 566 29.22 -14.05 -19.61
C HIS A 566 30.13 -13.18 -18.74
N CYS A 567 29.72 -12.85 -17.51
CA CYS A 567 30.51 -12.02 -16.58
C CYS A 567 31.58 -12.83 -15.86
N THR A 568 32.82 -12.32 -15.85
CA THR A 568 33.83 -12.70 -14.86
C THR A 568 33.62 -11.90 -13.57
N ILE A 569 33.33 -10.61 -13.73
CA ILE A 569 33.03 -9.66 -12.67
C ILE A 569 31.56 -9.27 -12.81
N LYS A 570 30.71 -9.69 -11.86
CA LYS A 570 29.31 -9.27 -11.84
C LYS A 570 29.19 -7.75 -11.68
N PRO A 571 28.20 -7.10 -12.32
CA PRO A 571 27.92 -5.68 -12.13
C PRO A 571 27.74 -5.36 -10.65
N SER A 572 28.41 -4.33 -10.17
CA SER A 572 28.31 -3.85 -8.79
C SER A 572 27.00 -3.10 -8.52
N LEU A 573 26.40 -2.54 -9.58
CA LEU A 573 25.29 -1.61 -9.52
C LEU A 573 24.38 -1.76 -10.75
N ASN A 574 23.06 -1.66 -10.57
CA ASN A 574 22.09 -1.40 -11.63
C ASN A 574 21.35 -0.08 -11.34
N GLN A 575 21.61 0.95 -12.13
CA GLN A 575 20.95 2.26 -11.98
C GLN A 575 19.64 2.27 -12.78
N ILE A 576 18.48 2.40 -12.14
CA ILE A 576 17.16 2.27 -12.79
C ILE A 576 16.20 3.40 -12.40
N GLU A 577 15.19 3.63 -13.22
CA GLU A 577 14.08 4.50 -12.84
C GLU A 577 13.26 3.85 -11.72
N ARG A 578 13.25 4.45 -10.52
CA ARG A 578 12.49 3.87 -9.40
C ARG A 578 11.90 4.95 -8.52
N HIS A 579 10.60 4.84 -8.28
CA HIS A 579 9.83 5.71 -7.41
C HIS A 579 8.53 4.99 -6.99
N PRO A 580 7.72 5.53 -6.08
CA PRO A 580 6.51 4.84 -5.60
C PRO A 580 5.53 4.38 -6.69
N LEU A 581 5.41 5.11 -7.80
CA LEU A 581 4.59 4.70 -8.95
C LEU A 581 5.26 3.66 -9.90
N LEU A 582 6.53 3.33 -9.66
CA LEU A 582 7.30 2.32 -10.40
C LEU A 582 8.32 1.67 -9.44
N PRO A 583 7.86 0.86 -8.48
CA PRO A 583 8.69 0.39 -7.38
C PRO A 583 9.71 -0.68 -7.80
N GLN A 584 9.39 -1.44 -8.85
CA GLN A 584 10.21 -2.50 -9.45
C GLN A 584 10.68 -3.55 -8.41
N TYR A 585 9.76 -4.05 -7.57
CA TYR A 585 10.08 -4.99 -6.49
C TYR A 585 10.78 -6.26 -6.97
N ASP A 586 10.30 -6.90 -8.04
CA ASP A 586 10.93 -8.12 -8.58
C ASP A 586 12.37 -7.87 -9.05
N LEU A 587 12.64 -6.70 -9.65
CA LEU A 587 13.99 -6.34 -10.09
C LEU A 587 14.90 -6.02 -8.90
N LEU A 588 14.36 -5.42 -7.83
CA LEU A 588 15.08 -5.14 -6.60
C LEU A 588 15.50 -6.46 -5.92
N GLU A 589 14.56 -7.39 -5.75
CA GLU A 589 14.83 -8.72 -5.17
C GLU A 589 15.83 -9.51 -6.02
N TYR A 590 15.65 -9.50 -7.35
CA TYR A 590 16.59 -10.18 -8.26
C TYR A 590 18.00 -9.59 -8.15
N CYS A 591 18.15 -8.26 -8.15
CA CYS A 591 19.45 -7.62 -8.02
C CYS A 591 20.11 -7.95 -6.67
N ASP A 592 19.36 -7.91 -5.56
CA ASP A 592 19.86 -8.26 -4.22
C ASP A 592 20.36 -9.71 -4.18
N SER A 593 19.60 -10.66 -4.74
CA SER A 593 20.00 -12.07 -4.85
C SER A 593 21.31 -12.29 -5.61
N GLN A 594 21.68 -11.34 -6.50
CA GLN A 594 22.90 -11.38 -7.29
C GLN A 594 24.04 -10.54 -6.69
N GLY A 595 23.82 -9.86 -5.56
CA GLY A 595 24.76 -8.91 -4.97
C GLY A 595 24.96 -7.65 -5.81
N ILE A 596 23.92 -7.23 -6.53
CA ILE A 596 23.90 -6.03 -7.37
C ILE A 596 23.13 -4.95 -6.62
N ILE A 597 23.78 -3.81 -6.31
CA ILE A 597 23.06 -2.70 -5.66
C ILE A 597 22.17 -2.00 -6.68
N VAL A 598 20.92 -1.70 -6.33
CA VAL A 598 20.05 -0.86 -7.15
C VAL A 598 20.26 0.61 -6.77
N GLN A 599 20.47 1.48 -7.75
CA GLN A 599 20.45 2.94 -7.55
C GLN A 599 19.30 3.55 -8.33
N SER A 600 18.42 4.27 -7.66
CA SER A 600 17.29 4.96 -8.28
C SER A 600 17.74 6.24 -8.98
N HIS A 601 17.48 6.35 -10.28
CA HIS A 601 17.43 7.64 -10.97
C HIS A 601 15.99 8.07 -11.19
N THR A 602 15.75 9.35 -11.50
CA THR A 602 14.39 9.89 -11.69
C THR A 602 13.50 9.64 -10.46
N ALA A 603 14.07 9.57 -9.26
CA ALA A 603 13.35 9.24 -8.02
C ALA A 603 12.15 10.15 -7.76
N LEU A 604 12.24 11.42 -8.18
CA LEU A 604 11.17 12.42 -8.03
C LEU A 604 10.26 12.53 -9.26
N GLY A 605 10.29 11.57 -10.19
CA GLY A 605 9.42 11.58 -11.37
C GLY A 605 9.58 12.83 -12.24
N ASN A 606 10.79 13.37 -12.33
CA ASN A 606 11.09 14.67 -12.96
C ASN A 606 10.33 15.88 -12.36
N GLY A 607 9.92 15.79 -11.10
CA GLY A 607 9.10 16.83 -10.46
C GLY A 607 7.63 16.77 -10.84
N SER A 608 7.15 15.64 -11.37
CA SER A 608 5.77 15.48 -11.81
C SER A 608 4.78 15.55 -10.65
N GLU A 609 3.71 16.33 -10.85
CA GLU A 609 2.58 16.44 -9.93
C GLU A 609 1.86 15.10 -9.75
N LEU A 610 1.93 14.20 -10.74
CA LEU A 610 1.38 12.84 -10.63
C LEU A 610 2.00 12.08 -9.45
N LEU A 611 3.28 12.32 -9.17
CA LEU A 611 4.00 11.70 -8.06
C LEU A 611 4.02 12.59 -6.82
N LEU A 612 4.48 13.84 -6.94
CA LEU A 612 4.69 14.73 -5.79
C LEU A 612 3.37 15.31 -5.25
N GLY A 613 2.34 15.41 -6.08
CA GLY A 613 0.98 15.81 -5.72
C GLY A 613 0.07 14.63 -5.40
N ASN A 614 0.59 13.39 -5.39
CA ASN A 614 -0.20 12.21 -5.03
C ASN A 614 -0.71 12.34 -3.59
N ASP A 615 -2.00 12.12 -3.37
CA ASP A 615 -2.66 12.36 -2.08
C ASP A 615 -2.02 11.54 -0.93
N THR A 616 -1.51 10.34 -1.21
CA THR A 616 -0.79 9.53 -0.22
C THR A 616 0.57 10.13 0.12
N ILE A 617 1.34 10.56 -0.89
CA ILE A 617 2.64 11.22 -0.68
C ILE A 617 2.46 12.52 0.09
N VAL A 618 1.49 13.36 -0.31
CA VAL A 618 1.20 14.64 0.34
C VAL A 618 0.70 14.43 1.78
N ARG A 619 -0.12 13.41 2.03
CA ARG A 619 -0.56 13.06 3.39
C ARG A 619 0.62 12.63 4.25
N VAL A 620 1.46 11.72 3.77
CA VAL A 620 2.65 11.25 4.50
C VAL A 620 3.63 12.41 4.75
N ALA A 621 3.79 13.32 3.80
CA ALA A 621 4.60 14.53 3.93
C ALA A 621 4.12 15.39 5.11
N ARG A 622 2.81 15.66 5.19
CA ARG A 622 2.22 16.40 6.33
C ARG A 622 2.40 15.67 7.66
N GLU A 623 2.13 14.36 7.70
CA GLU A 623 2.27 13.54 8.91
C GLU A 623 3.71 13.47 9.42
N SER A 624 4.69 13.52 8.51
CA SER A 624 6.12 13.37 8.83
C SER A 624 6.87 14.71 8.93
N LEU A 625 6.17 15.83 8.75
CA LEU A 625 6.76 17.18 8.64
C LEU A 625 7.89 17.26 7.59
N MET A 626 7.73 16.50 6.50
CA MET A 626 8.63 16.47 5.35
C MET A 626 7.96 17.12 4.15
N SER A 627 8.74 17.53 3.16
CA SER A 627 8.19 17.80 1.83
C SER A 627 7.82 16.49 1.11
N PRO A 628 6.96 16.54 0.07
CA PRO A 628 6.73 15.41 -0.82
C PRO A 628 8.01 14.83 -1.43
N ALA A 629 8.98 15.69 -1.79
CA ALA A 629 10.25 15.25 -2.34
C ALA A 629 11.07 14.50 -1.29
N GLN A 630 11.15 15.01 -0.07
CA GLN A 630 11.83 14.33 1.04
C GLN A 630 11.19 12.97 1.37
N VAL A 631 9.86 12.86 1.35
CA VAL A 631 9.17 11.58 1.54
C VAL A 631 9.58 10.55 0.48
N VAL A 632 9.53 10.92 -0.80
CA VAL A 632 9.86 9.99 -1.91
C VAL A 632 11.34 9.57 -1.87
N LEU A 633 12.24 10.49 -1.52
CA LEU A 633 13.66 10.18 -1.35
C LEU A 633 13.87 9.28 -0.14
N CYS A 634 13.28 9.62 1.02
CA CYS A 634 13.37 8.84 2.25
C CYS A 634 12.86 7.41 2.06
N TRP A 635 11.79 7.23 1.28
CA TRP A 635 11.27 5.91 0.90
C TRP A 635 12.29 5.05 0.13
N ASN A 636 13.06 5.62 -0.80
CA ASN A 636 14.15 4.88 -1.46
C ASN A 636 15.29 4.58 -0.47
N LEU A 637 15.70 5.59 0.29
CA LEU A 637 16.84 5.53 1.19
C LEU A 637 16.67 4.49 2.31
N GLN A 638 15.49 4.41 2.92
CA GLN A 638 15.16 3.43 3.97
C GLN A 638 15.10 1.99 3.47
N GLN A 639 15.04 1.78 2.16
CA GLN A 639 15.11 0.47 1.51
C GLN A 639 16.52 0.16 0.99
N ASN A 640 17.55 0.83 1.53
CA ASN A 640 18.94 0.69 1.08
C ASN A 640 19.14 0.92 -0.43
N THR A 641 18.31 1.76 -1.05
CA THR A 641 18.42 2.13 -2.46
C THR A 641 18.99 3.55 -2.57
N PRO A 642 20.29 3.72 -2.93
CA PRO A 642 20.84 5.03 -3.27
C PRO A 642 20.03 5.72 -4.36
N VAL A 643 20.07 7.04 -4.39
CA VAL A 643 19.33 7.88 -5.34
C VAL A 643 20.28 8.82 -6.09
N VAL A 644 19.96 9.08 -7.36
CA VAL A 644 20.53 10.16 -8.17
C VAL A 644 19.51 11.28 -8.26
N MET A 645 19.85 12.44 -7.72
CA MET A 645 19.01 13.63 -7.71
C MET A 645 19.70 14.80 -8.39
N LYS A 646 18.90 15.77 -8.81
CA LYS A 646 19.37 17.07 -9.25
C LYS A 646 18.58 18.16 -8.52
N PHE A 647 19.22 19.29 -8.31
CA PHE A 647 18.60 20.51 -7.84
C PHE A 647 19.33 21.69 -8.46
N SER A 648 18.60 22.77 -8.71
CA SER A 648 19.14 24.01 -9.31
C SER A 648 18.97 25.24 -8.42
N SER A 649 18.19 25.14 -7.33
CA SER A 649 18.05 26.19 -6.32
C SER A 649 18.79 25.79 -5.04
N ILE A 650 19.18 26.80 -4.25
CA ILE A 650 19.80 26.60 -2.94
C ILE A 650 18.82 25.89 -2.00
N ASP A 651 17.60 26.41 -1.88
CA ASP A 651 16.58 25.88 -0.98
C ASP A 651 16.29 24.39 -1.20
N HIS A 652 16.17 23.97 -2.47
CA HIS A 652 15.94 22.56 -2.79
C HIS A 652 17.17 21.69 -2.54
N GLY A 653 18.38 22.25 -2.72
CA GLY A 653 19.63 21.59 -2.36
C GLY A 653 19.77 21.36 -0.86
N GLU A 654 19.44 22.37 -0.04
CA GLU A 654 19.44 22.27 1.42
C GLU A 654 18.39 21.25 1.91
N GLU A 655 17.17 21.32 1.35
CA GLU A 655 16.09 20.38 1.61
C GLU A 655 16.50 18.91 1.37
N ILE A 656 17.18 18.64 0.25
CA ILE A 656 17.61 17.29 -0.11
C ILE A 656 18.82 16.83 0.71
N THR A 657 19.83 17.69 0.84
CA THR A 657 21.08 17.34 1.55
C THR A 657 20.86 17.18 3.05
N ALA A 658 19.81 17.77 3.62
CA ALA A 658 19.34 17.49 4.98
C ALA A 658 19.12 15.97 5.22
N LEU A 659 18.69 15.20 4.22
CA LEU A 659 18.52 13.75 4.38
C LEU A 659 19.84 13.00 4.65
N GLN A 660 21.00 13.62 4.39
CA GLN A 660 22.33 13.04 4.64
C GLN A 660 23.02 13.55 5.92
N GLN A 661 22.51 14.61 6.54
CA GLN A 661 23.19 15.23 7.69
C GLN A 661 23.09 14.34 8.94
N GLU A 662 24.12 14.37 9.77
CA GLU A 662 24.26 13.45 10.91
C GLU A 662 23.17 13.60 11.98
N GLN A 663 22.56 14.78 12.06
CA GLN A 663 21.64 15.19 13.12
C GLN A 663 20.17 15.05 12.72
N THR A 664 19.84 14.45 11.57
CA THR A 664 18.45 14.48 11.07
C THR A 664 17.62 13.29 11.52
N THR A 665 16.47 13.60 12.09
CA THR A 665 15.42 12.66 12.53
C THR A 665 14.42 12.34 11.42
N LEU A 666 14.67 12.80 10.19
CA LEU A 666 13.73 12.67 9.07
C LEU A 666 13.66 11.20 8.60
N ARG A 667 12.66 10.48 9.11
CA ARG A 667 12.35 9.09 8.75
C ARG A 667 10.85 8.88 8.55
N LEU A 668 10.53 7.94 7.68
CA LEU A 668 9.18 7.40 7.48
C LEU A 668 8.97 6.21 8.41
N SER A 669 7.87 6.22 9.16
CA SER A 669 7.44 5.06 9.93
C SER A 669 7.09 3.89 9.00
N PRO A 670 7.10 2.63 9.49
CA PRO A 670 6.71 1.47 8.69
C PRO A 670 5.33 1.59 8.03
N LEU A 671 4.38 2.28 8.68
CA LEU A 671 3.04 2.51 8.11
C LEU A 671 3.04 3.55 6.99
N GLN A 672 3.92 4.55 7.09
CA GLN A 672 4.12 5.52 6.01
C GLN A 672 4.83 4.86 4.83
N MET A 673 5.85 4.01 5.08
CA MET A 673 6.49 3.18 4.06
C MET A 673 5.48 2.28 3.34
N LYS A 674 4.67 1.51 4.09
CA LYS A 674 3.63 0.62 3.55
C LYS A 674 2.57 1.39 2.76
N ALA A 675 2.17 2.58 3.21
CA ALA A 675 1.23 3.42 2.47
C ALA A 675 1.79 3.84 1.11
N ILE A 676 3.07 4.15 1.04
CA ILE A 676 3.75 4.51 -0.21
C ILE A 676 3.94 3.28 -1.10
N ASP A 677 4.30 2.13 -0.54
CA ASP A 677 4.48 0.87 -1.29
C ASP A 677 3.21 0.45 -2.05
N ASN A 678 2.04 0.66 -1.44
CA ASN A 678 0.75 0.35 -2.05
C ASN A 678 0.44 1.18 -3.31
N LEU A 679 1.10 2.31 -3.54
CA LEU A 679 0.90 3.11 -4.75
C LEU A 679 1.30 2.35 -6.02
N GLY A 680 2.35 1.53 -5.93
CA GLY A 680 2.88 0.77 -7.06
C GLY A 680 2.26 -0.62 -7.26
N LEU A 681 1.34 -1.03 -6.39
CA LEU A 681 0.64 -2.32 -6.45
C LEU A 681 -0.75 -2.24 -7.10
N SER A 682 -1.25 -1.02 -7.36
CA SER A 682 -2.43 -0.82 -8.23
C SER A 682 -2.03 -1.02 -9.70
N ASP A 683 -2.94 -1.51 -10.56
CA ASP A 683 -2.72 -1.92 -11.98
C ASP A 683 -2.13 -0.83 -12.94
N CYS A 684 -1.61 0.28 -12.41
CA CYS A 684 -1.12 1.45 -13.14
C CYS A 684 0.32 1.81 -12.75
N SER A 685 1.29 0.92 -12.97
CA SER A 685 2.72 1.30 -12.88
C SER A 685 3.04 2.40 -13.90
N HIS A 686 3.56 3.53 -13.45
CA HIS A 686 3.81 4.70 -14.31
C HIS A 686 5.30 4.90 -14.57
N ARG A 687 5.69 5.10 -15.83
CA ARG A 687 7.08 5.34 -16.22
C ARG A 687 7.24 6.75 -16.81
N PHE A 688 8.09 7.57 -16.21
CA PHE A 688 8.47 8.90 -16.69
C PHE A 688 9.61 8.88 -17.71
N VAL A 689 10.46 7.84 -17.72
CA VAL A 689 11.53 7.67 -18.72
C VAL A 689 11.09 6.66 -19.78
N ALA A 690 10.48 7.15 -20.85
CA ALA A 690 9.91 6.33 -21.92
C ALA A 690 10.54 6.63 -23.31
N PRO A 691 11.85 6.36 -23.53
CA PRO A 691 12.46 6.60 -24.83
C PRO A 691 11.81 5.74 -25.93
N PRO A 692 11.60 6.27 -27.16
CA PRO A 692 10.94 5.52 -28.23
C PRO A 692 11.59 4.17 -28.57
N PHE A 693 12.91 4.08 -28.44
CA PHE A 693 13.67 2.86 -28.74
C PHE A 693 13.39 1.69 -27.78
N MET A 694 12.66 1.93 -26.67
CA MET A 694 12.33 0.95 -25.64
C MET A 694 11.00 0.22 -25.88
N TYR A 695 10.21 0.69 -26.84
CA TYR A 695 8.87 0.17 -27.15
C TYR A 695 8.80 -0.46 -28.55
N ARG A 696 9.95 -0.85 -29.11
CA ARG A 696 9.99 -1.55 -30.40
C ARG A 696 9.47 -2.98 -30.23
N ARG A 697 8.26 -3.24 -30.76
CA ARG A 697 7.60 -4.54 -30.73
C ARG A 697 8.48 -5.60 -31.40
N GLY A 698 8.75 -6.70 -30.68
CA GLY A 698 9.62 -7.78 -31.15
C GLY A 698 11.13 -7.53 -30.99
N ALA A 699 11.55 -6.41 -30.40
CA ALA A 699 12.95 -6.24 -30.01
C ALA A 699 13.31 -7.24 -28.90
N ALA A 700 14.51 -7.83 -28.96
CA ALA A 700 15.06 -8.70 -27.91
C ALA A 700 15.15 -8.01 -26.54
N TYR A 701 15.02 -6.68 -26.54
CA TYR A 701 14.96 -5.83 -25.38
C TYR A 701 13.72 -4.91 -25.48
N SER A 702 12.72 -5.19 -24.65
CA SER A 702 11.60 -4.29 -24.40
C SER A 702 11.20 -4.41 -22.93
N TRP A 703 10.62 -3.36 -22.35
CA TRP A 703 10.07 -3.46 -21.01
C TRP A 703 8.81 -4.35 -20.93
N GLY A 704 8.27 -4.82 -22.08
CA GLY A 704 7.10 -5.70 -22.17
C GLY A 704 5.77 -5.04 -21.76
N ASP A 705 4.83 -5.01 -22.70
CA ASP A 705 3.38 -4.73 -22.60
C ASP A 705 2.79 -4.27 -21.24
N THR A 706 3.15 -3.09 -20.74
CA THR A 706 2.24 -2.30 -19.89
C THR A 706 1.23 -1.57 -20.78
N PRO A 707 -0.10 -1.70 -20.55
CA PRO A 707 -1.13 -1.06 -21.37
C PRO A 707 -1.19 0.45 -21.09
N ASN A 708 -0.19 1.20 -21.50
CA ASN A 708 -0.27 2.65 -21.54
C ASN A 708 -0.88 3.09 -22.86
N ILE A 709 -2.17 3.39 -22.81
CA ILE A 709 -2.83 4.46 -23.58
C ILE A 709 -2.58 4.38 -25.09
N ILE A 710 -3.43 3.62 -25.80
CA ILE A 710 -3.69 3.90 -27.21
C ILE A 710 -4.63 5.11 -27.24
N GLY A 711 -4.04 6.31 -27.26
CA GLY A 711 -4.71 7.45 -27.84
C GLY A 711 -4.96 7.15 -29.31
N LYS A 712 -6.23 6.96 -29.67
CA LYS A 712 -6.69 7.10 -31.06
C LYS A 712 -7.71 8.22 -31.09
N VAL A 713 -7.28 9.35 -31.65
CA VAL A 713 -8.18 10.28 -32.33
C VAL A 713 -8.65 9.55 -33.58
N VAL A 714 -9.97 9.38 -33.72
CA VAL A 714 -10.63 9.14 -35.00
C VAL A 714 -11.92 9.95 -34.94
N GLU A 715 -12.17 10.72 -36.01
CA GLU A 715 -13.28 11.68 -36.18
C GLU A 715 -14.67 11.12 -35.86
#